data_AF-A0A2S9YJL7-F1
#
_entry.id   AF-A0A2S9YJL7-F1
#
_cell.length_a   1.000
_cell.length_b   1.000
_cell.length_c   1.000
_cell.angle_alpha   90.00
_cell.angle_beta   90.00
_cell.angle_gamma   90.00
#
_symmetry.space_group_name_H-M   'P 1'
#
loop_
_entity.id
_entity.type
_entity.pdbx_description
1 polymer ?
#
loop_
_entity_poly.entity_id
_entity_poly.type
_entity_poly.pdbx_seq_one_letter_code
_entity_poly.pdbx_strand_id
1 'polypeptide(L)'
;MRPRSSLGLAPLLLTLTVACSDDAPVADDEGTGVTVGNETVGATAESGESIGEGDGDGDPGDGDGDACAVPCGDDCCGDDEICDPNTTMCVLDCGDDPVCGNDPGQCCAAGEVCFAGGCITPGDDCQPSTCATDTRSVCAIGEVCDPDLGACVPDLADNTCVFTPEPGVFDPVPRFTWGARKVRACDDATDCQTEEICDMGTCAVTWPHIDPEPDDVPTAVQSVATPVVGDLDGDCIPEIVFNSFAPPNYLENGRLRVIRGDTGAKLWTIDDPAWHTDSAASPAIGDLDYDGVPEVVTPGEGRNLLAFAADGTPLWKSDNYSGSGKSGGASIANFDGQGDAEIAYGRAVFDSEGALLWEGDGAQGNNGSVGKLSCVADIDNDFRPELIAGGTAYDFSGTVGVDFTGSTLWSNVDHGGDGYCGLGDLDVDGVPEIVVVRSGWIDVLDAVDGTTVASIQIPGGGAGGPPNIADFDGDELPDIGLAGGDFYVVVQYDGLNTLTELWRADTKDGSSSRTGSSVFDFDGDGRSEVVYFDEWYLRIYPGVEPDCALMVPGPECDGIMTDAEVLFIDINSSQTRSEYPVVADVDGDFKAEIVVATNNWSGQGNIGDAGIEVFEDRLDNWVATLPIWNQHTYHVTNIDAKGGVPIFEEANWLFPVEKPENSYRRNSQGGVENCAPDLVAQDLEAVGPCQPDLTVRVRVCNQGCLGVGPGVEVAFFEDQAGLLGTVLTDGAIPAGACEKVELTVPAPGVNPFSVSAVIDDDGMGEGALNECIEDNNGIGPQDVCPSIG
;
A
#
# COMPACT_ATOMS: atom_id res chain seq x y z
N MET A 1 -52.06 38.34 15.55
CA MET A 1 -52.16 39.82 15.56
C MET A 1 -50.83 40.39 16.05
N ARG A 2 -50.13 41.14 15.20
CA ARG A 2 -49.00 42.03 15.54
C ARG A 2 -49.42 43.05 16.64
N PRO A 3 -48.52 43.64 17.46
CA PRO A 3 -47.35 44.38 16.93
C PRO A 3 -46.07 44.59 17.79
N ARG A 4 -45.03 45.01 17.05
CA ARG A 4 -43.96 46.03 17.32
C ARG A 4 -42.59 45.64 17.91
N SER A 5 -41.60 45.96 17.06
CA SER A 5 -40.31 46.66 17.26
C SER A 5 -39.09 45.91 17.79
N SER A 6 -38.10 45.75 16.91
CA SER A 6 -36.69 45.64 17.25
C SER A 6 -35.87 46.66 16.44
N LEU A 7 -34.95 47.32 17.15
CA LEU A 7 -33.93 48.24 16.65
C LEU A 7 -32.85 47.45 15.89
N GLY A 8 -32.21 48.13 14.94
CA GLY A 8 -31.03 47.62 14.23
C GLY A 8 -29.72 47.84 14.98
N LEU A 9 -28.73 46.99 14.67
CA LEU A 9 -27.31 47.28 14.71
C LEU A 9 -26.62 46.42 13.64
N ALA A 10 -25.73 47.06 12.89
CA ALA A 10 -24.97 46.54 11.76
C ALA A 10 -23.84 45.58 12.19
N PRO A 11 -23.34 44.71 11.30
CA PRO A 11 -22.29 43.75 11.62
C PRO A 11 -20.91 44.43 11.63
N LEU A 12 -20.08 44.03 12.59
CA LEU A 12 -18.70 44.43 12.74
C LEU A 12 -17.84 43.40 11.97
N LEU A 13 -17.43 43.72 10.74
CA LEU A 13 -16.35 43.00 10.06
C LEU A 13 -15.01 43.47 10.65
N LEU A 14 -14.23 42.53 11.18
CA LEU A 14 -12.84 42.76 11.58
C LEU A 14 -11.95 42.35 10.40
N THR A 15 -11.48 43.33 9.62
CA THR A 15 -10.38 43.18 8.68
C THR A 15 -9.11 43.67 9.35
N LEU A 16 -8.12 42.80 9.54
CA LEU A 16 -6.77 43.22 9.92
C LEU A 16 -6.00 43.55 8.64
N THR A 17 -5.72 44.83 8.45
CA THR A 17 -4.72 45.34 7.51
C THR A 17 -3.47 45.67 8.32
N VAL A 18 -2.31 45.17 7.90
CA VAL A 18 -1.02 45.78 8.22
C VAL A 18 -0.47 46.32 6.91
N ALA A 19 -0.55 47.63 6.75
CA ALA A 19 0.17 48.38 5.74
C ALA A 19 0.71 49.65 6.38
N CYS A 20 1.97 49.97 6.06
CA CYS A 20 2.63 51.28 5.96
C CYS A 20 4.14 50.97 6.03
N SER A 21 5.03 51.45 5.16
CA SER A 21 5.11 52.71 4.37
C SER A 21 6.64 52.99 4.29
N ASP A 22 7.29 53.56 3.29
CA ASP A 22 6.87 54.22 2.05
C ASP A 22 8.11 54.61 1.19
N ASP A 23 7.79 55.03 -0.05
CA ASP A 23 8.40 56.12 -0.85
C ASP A 23 9.59 55.88 -1.81
N ALA A 24 9.27 55.40 -3.04
CA ALA A 24 9.13 56.15 -4.33
C ALA A 24 10.10 57.34 -4.69
N PRO A 25 10.09 57.90 -5.94
CA PRO A 25 10.17 57.35 -7.31
C PRO A 25 11.11 58.18 -8.28
N VAL A 26 11.04 57.90 -9.61
CA VAL A 26 11.26 58.80 -10.79
C VAL A 26 12.46 58.50 -11.75
N ALA A 27 12.09 57.97 -12.93
CA ALA A 27 12.33 58.36 -14.34
C ALA A 27 13.70 58.79 -14.94
N ASP A 28 13.79 58.43 -16.24
CA ASP A 28 14.49 59.03 -17.41
C ASP A 28 16.00 58.80 -17.65
N ASP A 29 16.25 57.90 -18.61
CA ASP A 29 17.00 58.03 -19.87
C ASP A 29 18.12 59.09 -20.00
N GLU A 30 19.36 58.65 -20.30
CA GLU A 30 20.21 59.16 -21.40
C GLU A 30 21.54 58.35 -21.48
N GLY A 31 21.93 57.98 -22.70
CA GLY A 31 23.08 57.13 -23.01
C GLY A 31 24.43 57.83 -23.18
N THR A 32 25.43 57.07 -23.65
CA THR A 32 26.12 57.25 -24.94
C THR A 32 27.33 56.34 -25.06
N GLY A 33 27.46 55.68 -26.23
CA GLY A 33 28.59 54.81 -26.56
C GLY A 33 28.46 54.16 -27.95
N VAL A 34 28.25 54.99 -28.97
CA VAL A 34 28.10 54.66 -30.40
C VAL A 34 29.40 54.11 -31.02
N THR A 35 29.32 53.04 -31.82
CA THR A 35 29.64 53.10 -33.27
C THR A 35 29.08 51.90 -34.04
N VAL A 36 28.53 52.21 -35.20
CA VAL A 36 27.69 51.40 -36.10
C VAL A 36 28.48 51.09 -37.37
N GLY A 37 28.23 49.94 -37.99
CA GLY A 37 28.10 49.92 -39.45
C GLY A 37 28.67 48.71 -40.22
N ASN A 38 27.76 47.78 -40.51
CA ASN A 38 27.26 47.47 -41.86
C ASN A 38 27.92 46.38 -42.74
N GLU A 39 27.00 45.53 -43.21
CA GLU A 39 26.81 44.97 -44.56
C GLU A 39 27.65 43.80 -45.12
N THR A 40 26.87 42.79 -45.50
CA THR A 40 27.10 41.64 -46.38
C THR A 40 27.48 42.00 -47.82
N VAL A 41 28.23 41.11 -48.49
CA VAL A 41 27.91 40.37 -49.75
C VAL A 41 29.20 40.00 -50.51
N GLY A 42 29.39 38.70 -50.77
CA GLY A 42 29.69 38.24 -52.14
C GLY A 42 31.08 37.67 -52.49
N ALA A 43 31.07 36.35 -52.75
CA ALA A 43 31.63 35.68 -53.94
C ALA A 43 33.09 35.15 -53.95
N THR A 44 33.16 33.80 -54.00
CA THR A 44 33.90 32.92 -54.94
C THR A 44 35.39 33.16 -55.24
N ALA A 45 36.21 32.11 -55.09
CA ALA A 45 36.79 31.37 -56.23
C ALA A 45 37.79 30.29 -55.75
N GLU A 46 37.66 29.11 -56.35
CA GLU A 46 38.67 28.04 -56.40
C GLU A 46 39.97 28.51 -57.08
N SER A 47 41.10 27.89 -56.71
CA SER A 47 42.06 27.39 -57.70
C SER A 47 43.13 26.50 -57.08
N GLY A 48 43.23 25.28 -57.60
CA GLY A 48 44.45 24.90 -58.33
C GLY A 48 45.44 23.97 -57.63
N GLU A 49 45.39 22.72 -58.06
CA GLU A 49 46.39 21.66 -57.95
C GLU A 49 47.87 22.10 -58.09
N SER A 50 48.77 21.41 -57.37
CA SER A 50 50.01 20.94 -57.97
C SER A 50 50.47 19.62 -57.38
N ILE A 51 50.61 18.63 -58.26
CA ILE A 51 51.17 17.30 -58.05
C ILE A 51 52.70 17.40 -58.12
N GLY A 52 53.42 16.64 -57.30
CA GLY A 52 54.87 16.48 -57.39
C GLY A 52 55.38 15.32 -56.54
N GLU A 53 55.58 14.17 -57.18
CA GLU A 53 56.17 12.93 -56.65
C GLU A 53 57.62 13.13 -56.16
N GLY A 54 58.02 12.30 -55.18
CA GLY A 54 59.41 12.14 -54.77
C GLY A 54 59.57 10.94 -53.82
N ASP A 55 59.94 9.79 -54.40
CA ASP A 55 60.29 8.54 -53.70
C ASP A 55 61.47 8.72 -52.71
N GLY A 56 61.42 7.99 -51.59
CA GLY A 56 62.49 7.96 -50.59
C GLY A 56 62.28 6.88 -49.52
N ASP A 57 62.66 5.67 -49.87
CA ASP A 57 62.87 4.46 -49.07
C ASP A 57 63.85 4.67 -47.89
N GLY A 58 63.47 4.25 -46.66
CA GLY A 58 64.41 4.11 -45.54
C GLY A 58 63.82 4.01 -44.12
N ASP A 59 63.71 2.77 -43.64
CA ASP A 59 63.80 2.28 -42.23
C ASP A 59 62.63 2.54 -41.23
N PRO A 60 62.09 1.48 -40.58
CA PRO A 60 61.21 1.58 -39.43
C PRO A 60 62.04 1.51 -38.14
N GLY A 61 62.18 2.64 -37.45
CA GLY A 61 62.89 2.66 -36.18
C GLY A 61 63.31 4.07 -35.83
N ASP A 62 62.42 4.79 -35.16
CA ASP A 62 62.70 5.33 -33.85
C ASP A 62 61.35 5.77 -33.28
N GLY A 63 60.93 5.04 -32.25
CA GLY A 63 59.81 5.42 -31.41
C GLY A 63 60.21 6.65 -30.64
N ASP A 64 59.77 7.81 -31.13
CA ASP A 64 59.53 8.98 -30.31
C ASP A 64 58.20 8.75 -29.55
N GLY A 65 58.10 7.62 -28.85
CA GLY A 65 57.08 7.44 -27.83
C GLY A 65 57.55 8.27 -26.65
N ASP A 66 56.75 9.25 -26.22
CA ASP A 66 56.93 9.87 -24.92
C ASP A 66 57.23 8.76 -23.91
N ALA A 67 58.35 8.88 -23.20
CA ALA A 67 58.77 7.89 -22.24
C ALA A 67 57.67 7.80 -21.19
N CYS A 68 56.93 6.70 -21.20
CA CYS A 68 55.88 6.36 -20.27
C CYS A 68 56.31 6.69 -18.84
N ALA A 69 55.77 7.76 -18.26
CA ALA A 69 56.16 8.20 -16.92
C ALA A 69 55.65 7.23 -15.86
N VAL A 70 54.42 6.73 -16.07
CA VAL A 70 53.75 5.73 -15.23
C VAL A 70 53.24 4.60 -16.13
N PRO A 71 54.05 3.56 -16.40
CA PRO A 71 53.60 2.39 -17.15
C PRO A 71 52.62 1.57 -16.32
N CYS A 72 51.49 1.20 -16.94
CA CYS A 72 50.45 0.38 -16.33
C CYS A 72 49.88 -0.61 -17.34
N GLY A 73 50.20 -1.89 -17.16
CA GLY A 73 49.91 -2.89 -18.20
C GLY A 73 50.60 -2.55 -19.52
N ASP A 74 49.81 -2.51 -20.61
CA ASP A 74 50.24 -2.10 -21.96
C ASP A 74 50.09 -0.57 -22.21
N ASP A 75 49.52 0.17 -21.26
CA ASP A 75 49.21 1.60 -21.36
C ASP A 75 50.15 2.49 -20.53
N CYS A 76 50.08 3.80 -20.80
CA CYS A 76 50.78 4.84 -20.06
C CYS A 76 49.78 5.79 -19.42
N CYS A 77 49.82 5.88 -18.09
CA CYS A 77 48.91 6.73 -17.36
C CYS A 77 49.26 8.21 -17.55
N GLY A 78 48.22 9.04 -17.57
CA GLY A 78 48.32 10.49 -17.62
C GLY A 78 49.00 11.08 -16.37
N ASP A 79 49.26 12.38 -16.40
CA ASP A 79 49.98 13.08 -15.33
C ASP A 79 49.25 13.06 -13.96
N ASP A 80 47.93 12.83 -13.97
CA ASP A 80 47.04 12.80 -12.79
C ASP A 80 46.52 11.38 -12.49
N GLU A 81 47.18 10.35 -13.03
CA GLU A 81 46.78 8.95 -12.88
C GLU A 81 47.93 8.10 -12.31
N ILE A 82 47.58 7.13 -11.47
CA ILE A 82 48.49 6.08 -11.00
C ILE A 82 48.09 4.74 -11.58
N CYS A 83 49.08 3.85 -11.65
CA CYS A 83 48.81 2.46 -11.96
C CYS A 83 48.29 1.75 -10.71
N ASP A 84 47.01 1.34 -10.72
CA ASP A 84 46.48 0.45 -9.70
C ASP A 84 47.23 -0.90 -9.77
N PRO A 85 47.92 -1.33 -8.71
CA PRO A 85 48.74 -2.54 -8.74
C PRO A 85 47.92 -3.84 -8.79
N ASN A 86 46.62 -3.81 -8.49
CA ASN A 86 45.73 -4.97 -8.51
C ASN A 86 45.00 -5.09 -9.85
N THR A 87 44.62 -3.96 -10.44
CA THR A 87 43.89 -3.93 -11.72
C THR A 87 44.79 -3.62 -12.90
N THR A 88 45.95 -3.00 -12.74
CA THR A 88 46.83 -2.53 -13.83
C THR A 88 46.14 -1.59 -14.83
N MET A 89 45.13 -0.87 -14.35
CA MET A 89 44.53 0.28 -15.03
C MET A 89 45.14 1.59 -14.54
N CYS A 90 45.19 2.55 -15.45
CA CYS A 90 45.39 3.93 -15.10
C CYS A 90 44.13 4.43 -14.40
N VAL A 91 44.26 4.70 -13.11
CA VAL A 91 43.18 5.24 -12.28
C VAL A 91 43.60 6.61 -11.80
N LEU A 92 42.64 7.50 -11.58
CA LEU A 92 42.90 8.84 -11.07
C LEU A 92 43.69 8.77 -9.74
N ASP A 93 44.79 9.52 -9.63
CA ASP A 93 45.62 9.56 -8.41
C ASP A 93 44.97 10.44 -7.34
N CYS A 94 44.07 9.83 -6.58
CA CYS A 94 43.41 10.48 -5.45
C CYS A 94 44.14 10.29 -4.11
N GLY A 95 45.32 9.67 -4.11
CA GLY A 95 46.03 9.37 -2.87
C GLY A 95 45.22 8.42 -1.96
N ASP A 96 44.85 8.90 -0.77
CA ASP A 96 44.03 8.16 0.20
C ASP A 96 42.51 8.47 0.04
N ASP A 97 42.16 9.43 -0.82
CA ASP A 97 40.78 9.87 -1.03
C ASP A 97 40.07 8.97 -2.08
N PRO A 98 38.75 8.74 -1.96
CA PRO A 98 38.02 7.87 -2.89
C PRO A 98 37.84 8.53 -4.27
N VAL A 99 37.86 7.70 -5.32
CA VAL A 99 37.49 8.08 -6.70
C VAL A 99 35.98 7.90 -6.85
N CYS A 100 35.30 8.80 -7.57
CA CYS A 100 33.87 8.68 -7.83
C CYS A 100 33.44 9.07 -9.25
N GLY A 101 32.37 8.44 -9.74
CA GLY A 101 31.82 8.66 -11.08
C GLY A 101 32.57 7.92 -12.19
N ASN A 102 31.98 7.92 -13.38
CA ASN A 102 32.50 7.19 -14.55
C ASN A 102 33.33 8.09 -15.48
N ASP A 103 34.43 7.52 -15.97
CA ASP A 103 35.46 8.01 -16.90
C ASP A 103 35.29 9.42 -17.55
N PRO A 104 36.11 10.43 -17.18
CA PRO A 104 37.04 10.41 -16.05
C PRO A 104 36.26 10.63 -14.74
N GLY A 105 36.45 9.73 -13.78
CA GLY A 105 36.00 9.96 -12.40
C GLY A 105 36.64 11.19 -11.77
N GLN A 106 36.22 11.54 -10.56
CA GLN A 106 36.77 12.65 -9.77
C GLN A 106 37.26 12.16 -8.40
N CYS A 107 38.30 12.79 -7.87
CA CYS A 107 38.72 12.58 -6.49
C CYS A 107 37.77 13.30 -5.54
N CYS A 108 37.20 12.56 -4.60
CA CYS A 108 36.45 13.16 -3.51
C CYS A 108 37.37 13.89 -2.55
N ALA A 109 36.87 14.91 -1.86
CA ALA A 109 37.63 15.62 -0.86
C ALA A 109 37.78 14.79 0.42
N ALA A 110 38.74 15.16 1.27
CA ALA A 110 38.96 14.49 2.56
C ALA A 110 37.68 14.46 3.42
N GLY A 111 37.18 13.26 3.72
CA GLY A 111 35.95 13.03 4.48
C GLY A 111 34.69 12.84 3.63
N GLU A 112 34.81 12.95 2.31
CA GLU A 112 33.77 12.57 1.36
C GLU A 112 33.89 11.09 0.97
N VAL A 113 32.77 10.49 0.59
CA VAL A 113 32.68 9.14 0.04
C VAL A 113 32.06 9.22 -1.35
N CYS A 114 32.40 8.26 -2.22
CA CYS A 114 31.64 8.07 -3.45
C CYS A 114 30.30 7.42 -3.10
N PHE A 115 29.22 8.11 -3.43
CA PHE A 115 27.86 7.62 -3.28
C PHE A 115 27.08 7.98 -4.53
N ALA A 116 26.55 6.97 -5.20
CA ALA A 116 25.72 7.14 -6.38
C ALA A 116 26.39 8.03 -7.47
N GLY A 117 27.65 7.72 -7.80
CA GLY A 117 28.44 8.47 -8.79
C GLY A 117 28.84 9.90 -8.40
N GLY A 118 28.44 10.39 -7.21
CA GLY A 118 28.80 11.70 -6.67
C GLY A 118 29.63 11.63 -5.38
N CYS A 119 30.53 12.59 -5.20
CA CYS A 119 31.22 12.75 -3.91
C CYS A 119 30.30 13.47 -2.92
N ILE A 120 30.00 12.80 -1.80
CA ILE A 120 29.15 13.35 -0.73
C ILE A 120 29.90 13.34 0.60
N THR A 121 29.52 14.22 1.52
CA THR A 121 29.88 14.08 2.94
C THR A 121 28.73 13.37 3.64
N PRO A 122 28.93 12.16 4.20
CA PRO A 122 27.90 11.49 4.99
C PRO A 122 27.44 12.35 6.18
N GLY A 123 26.15 12.33 6.44
CA GLY A 123 25.48 13.02 7.53
C GLY A 123 25.62 12.31 8.88
N ASP A 124 24.62 12.47 9.73
CA ASP A 124 24.58 11.84 11.05
C ASP A 124 24.42 10.32 10.95
N ASP A 125 24.91 9.59 11.96
CA ASP A 125 24.70 8.15 12.08
C ASP A 125 23.19 7.84 12.11
N CYS A 126 22.77 6.87 11.32
CA CYS A 126 21.37 6.47 11.22
C CYS A 126 21.23 4.95 11.27
N GLN A 127 19.99 4.50 11.47
CA GLN A 127 19.58 3.14 11.19
C GLN A 127 18.53 3.23 10.08
N PRO A 128 18.64 2.41 9.02
CA PRO A 128 17.71 2.48 7.91
C PRO A 128 16.28 2.19 8.40
N SER A 129 15.31 2.97 7.93
CA SER A 129 13.91 2.56 7.94
C SER A 129 13.81 1.40 6.97
N THR A 130 13.51 0.21 7.48
CA THR A 130 13.75 -1.03 6.73
C THR A 130 12.62 -1.44 5.79
N CYS A 131 11.50 -0.71 5.71
CA CYS A 131 10.32 -1.15 4.93
C CYS A 131 9.10 -0.21 4.95
N ALA A 132 8.07 -0.60 4.19
CA ALA A 132 6.74 0.03 4.08
C ALA A 132 6.05 0.30 5.42
N THR A 133 6.33 -0.50 6.46
CA THR A 133 5.72 -0.33 7.79
C THR A 133 6.43 0.75 8.61
N ASP A 134 7.69 1.12 8.33
CA ASP A 134 8.43 2.15 9.06
C ASP A 134 8.65 3.45 8.27
N THR A 135 7.71 4.38 8.42
CA THR A 135 7.74 5.68 7.73
C THR A 135 8.59 6.75 8.43
N ARG A 136 9.27 6.44 9.55
CA ARG A 136 10.00 7.45 10.34
C ARG A 136 11.48 7.51 9.95
N SER A 137 11.85 8.48 9.10
CA SER A 137 13.26 8.82 8.87
C SER A 137 13.87 9.54 10.08
N VAL A 138 15.04 9.08 10.53
CA VAL A 138 15.87 9.77 11.54
C VAL A 138 16.82 10.79 10.90
N CYS A 139 16.88 10.84 9.57
CA CYS A 139 17.73 11.73 8.80
C CYS A 139 17.10 13.13 8.62
N ALA A 140 17.92 14.11 8.23
CA ALA A 140 17.40 15.45 7.96
C ALA A 140 16.51 15.45 6.71
N ILE A 141 15.70 16.49 6.54
CA ILE A 141 14.88 16.67 5.33
C ILE A 141 15.79 16.66 4.10
N GLY A 142 15.46 15.82 3.12
CA GLY A 142 16.27 15.61 1.90
C GLY A 142 17.45 14.66 2.09
N GLU A 143 17.44 13.87 3.18
CA GLU A 143 18.39 12.79 3.43
C GLU A 143 17.64 11.49 3.77
N VAL A 144 18.22 10.38 3.32
CA VAL A 144 17.78 9.01 3.62
C VAL A 144 18.93 8.25 4.25
N CYS A 145 18.65 7.21 5.02
CA CYS A 145 19.71 6.40 5.63
C CYS A 145 20.24 5.36 4.65
N ASP A 146 21.55 5.36 4.38
CA ASP A 146 22.19 4.29 3.61
C ASP A 146 22.61 3.13 4.55
N PRO A 147 22.14 1.89 4.31
CA PRO A 147 22.40 0.75 5.18
C PRO A 147 23.89 0.36 5.22
N ASP A 148 24.62 0.55 4.12
CA ASP A 148 26.04 0.18 4.02
C ASP A 148 26.95 1.14 4.79
N LEU A 149 26.64 2.44 4.73
CA LEU A 149 27.38 3.49 5.42
C LEU A 149 26.95 3.63 6.88
N GLY A 150 25.71 3.29 7.21
CA GLY A 150 25.11 3.54 8.53
C GLY A 150 24.99 5.04 8.84
N ALA A 151 24.87 5.87 7.80
CA ALA A 151 24.86 7.32 7.87
C ALA A 151 23.86 7.91 6.88
N CYS A 152 23.34 9.10 7.21
CA CYS A 152 22.42 9.82 6.34
C CYS A 152 23.14 10.26 5.06
N VAL A 153 22.54 10.00 3.92
CA VAL A 153 23.01 10.38 2.58
C VAL A 153 21.96 11.24 1.89
N PRO A 154 22.30 12.03 0.86
CA PRO A 154 21.32 12.77 0.10
C PRO A 154 20.22 11.85 -0.45
N ASP A 155 18.98 12.26 -0.27
CA ASP A 155 17.81 11.60 -0.84
C ASP A 155 17.82 11.77 -2.37
N LEU A 156 17.83 10.64 -3.09
CA LEU A 156 17.86 10.59 -4.54
C LEU A 156 16.47 10.53 -5.19
N ALA A 157 15.39 10.50 -4.39
CA ALA A 157 14.03 10.35 -4.89
C ALA A 157 13.58 11.55 -5.73
N ASP A 158 13.02 11.26 -6.91
CA ASP A 158 12.22 12.19 -7.69
C ASP A 158 10.73 11.98 -7.36
N ASN A 159 10.17 12.88 -6.54
CA ASN A 159 8.74 12.90 -6.19
C ASN A 159 7.80 13.12 -7.39
N THR A 160 8.32 13.26 -8.62
CA THR A 160 7.54 13.33 -9.86
C THR A 160 7.61 12.04 -10.69
N CYS A 161 8.32 11.02 -10.21
CA CYS A 161 8.38 9.69 -10.80
C CYS A 161 7.03 8.97 -10.62
N VAL A 162 6.19 8.98 -11.66
CA VAL A 162 4.86 8.39 -11.63
C VAL A 162 4.67 7.36 -12.74
N PHE A 163 3.99 6.27 -12.40
CA PHE A 163 3.56 5.25 -13.36
C PHE A 163 2.03 5.25 -13.49
N THR A 164 1.60 5.36 -14.73
CA THR A 164 0.23 5.29 -15.28
C THR A 164 -0.28 3.92 -15.70
N PRO A 165 -0.84 3.02 -14.87
CA PRO A 165 -1.43 1.80 -15.41
C PRO A 165 -2.45 2.07 -16.52
N GLU A 166 -2.59 1.16 -17.49
CA GLU A 166 -3.66 1.29 -18.48
C GLU A 166 -5.01 1.01 -17.79
N PRO A 167 -5.96 1.97 -17.77
CA PRO A 167 -7.19 1.79 -17.00
C PRO A 167 -7.99 0.58 -17.44
N GLY A 168 -8.49 -0.19 -16.46
CA GLY A 168 -9.25 -1.42 -16.69
C GLY A 168 -8.44 -2.63 -17.17
N VAL A 169 -7.11 -2.54 -17.21
CA VAL A 169 -6.25 -3.72 -17.37
C VAL A 169 -6.05 -4.35 -15.99
N PHE A 170 -6.69 -5.50 -15.79
CA PHE A 170 -6.69 -6.24 -14.53
C PHE A 170 -6.36 -7.71 -14.83
N ASP A 171 -5.26 -8.23 -14.27
CA ASP A 171 -4.93 -9.66 -14.35
C ASP A 171 -4.57 -10.23 -12.97
N PRO A 172 -5.54 -10.32 -12.04
CA PRO A 172 -5.30 -10.84 -10.69
C PRO A 172 -4.93 -12.32 -10.74
N VAL A 173 -3.87 -12.67 -10.02
CA VAL A 173 -3.37 -14.04 -9.90
C VAL A 173 -3.25 -14.45 -8.44
N PRO A 174 -3.52 -15.72 -8.08
CA PRO A 174 -3.30 -16.17 -6.72
C PRO A 174 -1.80 -16.21 -6.39
N ARG A 175 -1.37 -15.40 -5.41
CA ARG A 175 -0.03 -15.44 -4.85
C ARG A 175 0.18 -16.71 -4.04
N PHE A 176 -0.73 -16.96 -3.09
CA PHE A 176 -0.81 -18.23 -2.37
C PHE A 176 -2.21 -18.47 -1.81
N THR A 177 -2.43 -19.70 -1.35
CA THR A 177 -3.65 -20.05 -0.61
C THR A 177 -3.31 -20.87 0.63
N TRP A 178 -4.03 -20.65 1.72
CA TRP A 178 -3.89 -21.40 2.96
C TRP A 178 -5.21 -22.14 3.26
N GLY A 179 -5.14 -23.40 3.68
CA GLY A 179 -6.31 -24.14 4.18
C GLY A 179 -6.54 -25.47 3.49
N ALA A 180 -7.72 -25.70 2.90
CA ALA A 180 -8.06 -26.96 2.24
C ALA A 180 -8.67 -26.76 0.86
N ARG A 181 -8.08 -27.43 -0.13
CA ARG A 181 -8.56 -27.38 -1.51
C ARG A 181 -9.80 -28.23 -1.75
N LYS A 182 -10.68 -27.70 -2.60
CA LYS A 182 -11.85 -28.37 -3.15
C LYS A 182 -11.47 -29.07 -4.45
N VAL A 183 -11.53 -30.39 -4.43
CA VAL A 183 -11.37 -31.18 -5.66
C VAL A 183 -12.55 -30.91 -6.60
N ARG A 184 -12.27 -30.21 -7.71
CA ARG A 184 -13.21 -29.90 -8.79
C ARG A 184 -12.91 -30.78 -10.00
N ALA A 185 -13.97 -31.27 -10.65
CA ALA A 185 -13.87 -31.98 -11.91
C ALA A 185 -13.95 -30.97 -13.05
N CYS A 186 -13.17 -31.18 -14.11
CA CYS A 186 -13.09 -30.26 -15.24
C CYS A 186 -13.05 -31.03 -16.56
N ASP A 187 -13.61 -30.43 -17.60
CA ASP A 187 -13.39 -30.82 -18.99
C ASP A 187 -12.28 -29.94 -19.62
N ASP A 188 -12.21 -28.66 -19.23
CA ASP A 188 -11.12 -27.73 -19.54
C ASP A 188 -10.89 -26.71 -18.42
N ALA A 189 -9.96 -25.76 -18.60
CA ALA A 189 -9.57 -24.81 -17.56
C ALA A 189 -10.69 -23.83 -17.15
N THR A 190 -11.72 -23.62 -17.98
CA THR A 190 -12.83 -22.71 -17.65
C THR A 190 -13.78 -23.27 -16.59
N ASP A 191 -13.66 -24.57 -16.26
CA ASP A 191 -14.38 -25.20 -15.14
C ASP A 191 -13.65 -25.03 -13.79
N CYS A 192 -12.44 -24.46 -13.80
CA CYS A 192 -11.56 -24.32 -12.65
C CYS A 192 -11.46 -22.87 -12.19
N GLN A 193 -10.83 -22.65 -11.03
CA GLN A 193 -10.47 -21.29 -10.60
C GLN A 193 -9.42 -20.68 -11.54
N THR A 194 -9.28 -19.35 -11.47
CA THR A 194 -8.20 -18.62 -12.17
C THR A 194 -6.84 -19.26 -11.86
N GLU A 195 -5.96 -19.28 -12.87
CA GLU A 195 -4.66 -19.96 -12.87
C GLU A 195 -4.65 -21.49 -12.70
N GLU A 196 -5.78 -22.15 -12.43
CA GLU A 196 -5.80 -23.61 -12.36
C GLU A 196 -5.74 -24.23 -13.75
N ILE A 197 -5.04 -25.36 -13.84
CA ILE A 197 -5.06 -26.19 -15.04
C ILE A 197 -5.99 -27.37 -14.85
N CYS A 198 -6.70 -27.74 -15.93
CA CYS A 198 -7.42 -29.01 -15.95
C CYS A 198 -6.44 -30.16 -16.23
N ASP A 199 -5.95 -30.80 -15.16
CA ASP A 199 -5.05 -31.95 -15.24
C ASP A 199 -5.83 -33.27 -15.11
N MET A 200 -5.87 -34.04 -16.20
CA MET A 200 -6.52 -35.36 -16.26
C MET A 200 -7.99 -35.38 -15.78
N GLY A 201 -8.71 -34.27 -15.96
CA GLY A 201 -10.13 -34.14 -15.59
C GLY A 201 -10.38 -33.64 -14.16
N THR A 202 -9.34 -33.15 -13.49
CA THR A 202 -9.41 -32.48 -12.18
C THR A 202 -8.65 -31.16 -12.20
N CYS A 203 -9.21 -30.14 -11.57
CA CYS A 203 -8.53 -28.86 -11.42
C CYS A 203 -7.31 -29.01 -10.50
N ALA A 204 -6.18 -28.50 -10.95
CA ALA A 204 -4.91 -28.50 -10.22
C ALA A 204 -4.34 -27.09 -10.18
N VAL A 205 -3.92 -26.68 -8.99
CA VAL A 205 -3.28 -25.37 -8.76
C VAL A 205 -1.88 -25.31 -9.38
N THR A 206 -1.47 -24.13 -9.77
CA THR A 206 -0.15 -23.82 -10.33
C THR A 206 0.69 -22.93 -9.40
N TRP A 207 0.08 -22.44 -8.31
CA TRP A 207 0.66 -21.55 -7.31
C TRP A 207 0.87 -22.26 -5.95
N PRO A 208 1.58 -21.64 -4.99
CA PRO A 208 1.73 -22.15 -3.63
C PRO A 208 0.40 -22.39 -2.89
N HIS A 209 0.17 -23.63 -2.46
CA HIS A 209 -0.91 -23.98 -1.51
C HIS A 209 -0.32 -24.51 -0.20
N ILE A 210 -0.73 -23.91 0.91
CA ILE A 210 -0.29 -24.24 2.26
C ILE A 210 -1.37 -25.07 2.95
N ASP A 211 -1.11 -26.38 3.05
CA ASP A 211 -1.88 -27.30 3.87
C ASP A 211 -1.51 -27.10 5.36
N PRO A 212 -2.46 -26.88 6.27
CA PRO A 212 -2.17 -26.76 7.69
C PRO A 212 -1.57 -28.06 8.26
N GLU A 213 -0.44 -27.94 8.96
CA GLU A 213 0.23 -29.06 9.62
C GLU A 213 -0.58 -29.60 10.83
N PRO A 214 -0.30 -30.81 11.35
CA PRO A 214 -1.07 -31.39 12.46
C PRO A 214 -1.16 -30.55 13.74
N ASP A 215 -0.14 -29.73 14.03
CA ASP A 215 -0.10 -28.78 15.16
C ASP A 215 -0.76 -27.43 14.82
N ASP A 216 -1.29 -27.30 13.60
CA ASP A 216 -2.03 -26.16 13.09
C ASP A 216 -3.53 -26.45 12.89
N VAL A 217 -4.05 -27.47 13.59
CA VAL A 217 -5.47 -27.81 13.65
C VAL A 217 -6.11 -27.93 12.24
N PRO A 218 -5.69 -28.88 11.39
CA PRO A 218 -6.10 -28.98 9.98
C PRO A 218 -7.58 -29.31 9.76
N THR A 219 -8.30 -29.60 10.83
CA THR A 219 -9.76 -29.78 10.79
C THR A 219 -10.54 -28.47 10.86
N ALA A 220 -9.88 -27.37 11.23
CA ALA A 220 -10.48 -26.05 11.45
C ALA A 220 -9.92 -25.05 10.42
N VAL A 221 -10.28 -25.23 9.15
CA VAL A 221 -9.77 -24.44 8.02
C VAL A 221 -10.80 -23.48 7.43
N GLN A 222 -12.05 -23.52 7.89
CA GLN A 222 -13.11 -22.69 7.31
C GLN A 222 -13.01 -21.27 7.88
N SER A 223 -13.04 -20.23 7.03
CA SER A 223 -13.04 -18.83 7.45
C SER A 223 -14.32 -18.11 7.01
N VAL A 224 -14.90 -17.30 7.91
CA VAL A 224 -16.12 -16.50 7.66
C VAL A 224 -16.07 -15.20 8.48
N ALA A 225 -14.87 -14.63 8.55
CA ALA A 225 -14.56 -13.38 9.22
C ALA A 225 -13.66 -12.56 8.31
N THR A 226 -13.78 -11.22 8.35
CA THR A 226 -12.79 -10.35 7.68
C THR A 226 -11.43 -10.59 8.32
N PRO A 227 -10.39 -10.99 7.55
CA PRO A 227 -9.02 -11.02 8.03
C PRO A 227 -8.53 -9.59 8.29
N VAL A 228 -7.50 -9.41 9.11
CA VAL A 228 -6.84 -8.11 9.29
C VAL A 228 -5.35 -8.26 8.99
N VAL A 229 -4.74 -7.18 8.50
CA VAL A 229 -3.35 -7.15 8.05
C VAL A 229 -2.57 -6.17 8.90
N GLY A 230 -1.37 -6.55 9.34
CA GLY A 230 -0.42 -5.67 10.00
C GLY A 230 0.84 -6.39 10.47
N ASP A 231 1.95 -5.67 10.50
CA ASP A 231 3.26 -6.17 10.95
C ASP A 231 3.27 -6.30 12.48
N LEU A 232 3.26 -7.54 12.97
CA LEU A 232 3.19 -7.84 14.39
C LEU A 232 4.58 -8.00 15.02
N ASP A 233 5.57 -8.47 14.26
CA ASP A 233 6.90 -8.80 14.80
C ASP A 233 8.02 -7.83 14.39
N GLY A 234 7.70 -6.83 13.58
CA GLY A 234 8.60 -5.77 13.13
C GLY A 234 9.62 -6.25 12.10
N ASP A 235 9.33 -7.34 11.39
CA ASP A 235 10.21 -7.90 10.37
C ASP A 235 9.98 -7.34 8.96
N CYS A 236 9.09 -6.33 8.85
CA CYS A 236 8.71 -5.62 7.63
C CYS A 236 7.71 -6.31 6.71
N ILE A 237 7.24 -7.50 7.08
CA ILE A 237 6.30 -8.26 6.27
C ILE A 237 5.00 -8.37 7.06
N PRO A 238 3.93 -7.70 6.63
CA PRO A 238 2.68 -7.73 7.38
C PRO A 238 2.13 -9.14 7.55
N GLU A 239 1.64 -9.42 8.75
CA GLU A 239 0.93 -10.66 9.04
C GLU A 239 -0.55 -10.58 8.66
N ILE A 240 -1.10 -11.72 8.24
CA ILE A 240 -2.54 -11.91 8.08
C ILE A 240 -3.09 -12.61 9.32
N VAL A 241 -3.98 -11.93 10.04
CA VAL A 241 -4.63 -12.42 11.25
C VAL A 241 -6.09 -12.73 10.97
N PHE A 242 -6.54 -13.94 11.31
CA PHE A 242 -7.91 -14.36 11.02
C PHE A 242 -8.43 -15.43 11.98
N ASN A 243 -9.76 -15.54 12.06
CA ASN A 243 -10.45 -16.62 12.78
C ASN A 243 -10.89 -17.73 11.83
N SER A 244 -10.68 -18.98 12.21
CA SER A 244 -11.20 -20.15 11.49
C SER A 244 -12.00 -21.09 12.37
N PHE A 245 -12.77 -22.01 11.78
CA PHE A 245 -13.55 -23.01 12.51
C PHE A 245 -13.52 -24.40 11.90
N ALA A 246 -13.79 -25.38 12.76
CA ALA A 246 -14.13 -26.73 12.35
C ALA A 246 -15.63 -26.87 12.17
N PRO A 247 -16.11 -27.45 11.06
CA PRO A 247 -17.52 -27.74 10.93
C PRO A 247 -18.11 -28.63 12.03
N PRO A 248 -19.37 -28.42 12.45
CA PRO A 248 -20.34 -27.45 11.93
C PRO A 248 -20.30 -26.07 12.64
N ASN A 249 -19.23 -25.73 13.35
CA ASN A 249 -19.24 -24.71 14.41
C ASN A 249 -18.86 -23.30 13.93
N TYR A 250 -19.53 -22.77 12.91
CA TYR A 250 -19.25 -21.44 12.34
C TYR A 250 -19.57 -20.23 13.26
N LEU A 251 -19.88 -20.45 14.54
CA LEU A 251 -20.13 -19.41 15.55
C LEU A 251 -19.43 -19.66 16.90
N GLU A 252 -18.70 -20.77 17.01
CA GLU A 252 -18.19 -21.30 18.28
C GLU A 252 -16.89 -22.05 18.03
N ASN A 253 -16.04 -22.19 19.04
CA ASN A 253 -14.75 -22.87 18.96
C ASN A 253 -13.88 -22.32 17.82
N GLY A 254 -13.85 -21.00 17.66
CA GLY A 254 -12.95 -20.35 16.70
C GLY A 254 -11.49 -20.57 17.05
N ARG A 255 -10.63 -20.54 16.03
CA ARG A 255 -9.17 -20.59 16.11
C ARG A 255 -8.64 -19.26 15.58
N LEU A 256 -8.02 -18.47 16.44
CA LEU A 256 -7.24 -17.32 16.00
C LEU A 256 -5.92 -17.82 15.41
N ARG A 257 -5.57 -17.32 14.24
CA ARG A 257 -4.42 -17.74 13.45
C ARG A 257 -3.68 -16.53 12.92
N VAL A 258 -2.37 -16.70 12.78
CA VAL A 258 -1.48 -15.73 12.15
C VAL A 258 -0.55 -16.44 11.19
N ILE A 259 -0.53 -15.94 9.96
CA ILE A 259 0.36 -16.38 8.88
C ILE A 259 1.09 -15.15 8.32
N ARG A 260 2.31 -15.35 7.82
CA ARG A 260 3.02 -14.30 7.08
C ARG A 260 2.26 -13.94 5.81
N GLY A 261 2.21 -12.66 5.45
CA GLY A 261 1.56 -12.20 4.23
C GLY A 261 2.36 -12.49 2.95
N ASP A 262 3.68 -12.64 3.01
CA ASP A 262 4.50 -12.98 1.84
C ASP A 262 4.35 -14.43 1.36
N THR A 263 4.32 -15.41 2.28
CA THR A 263 4.38 -16.85 1.95
C THR A 263 3.22 -17.67 2.50
N GLY A 264 2.33 -17.09 3.31
CA GLY A 264 1.28 -17.84 4.03
C GLY A 264 1.82 -18.80 5.09
N ALA A 265 3.08 -18.65 5.51
CA ALA A 265 3.69 -19.54 6.48
C ALA A 265 3.12 -19.28 7.87
N LYS A 266 2.80 -20.35 8.59
CA LYS A 266 2.30 -20.28 9.96
C LYS A 266 3.31 -19.59 10.89
N LEU A 267 2.86 -18.57 11.60
CA LEU A 267 3.54 -18.08 12.80
C LEU A 267 2.98 -18.77 14.04
N TRP A 268 1.67 -18.64 14.29
CA TRP A 268 1.02 -19.27 15.44
C TRP A 268 -0.49 -19.48 15.26
N THR A 269 -1.03 -20.40 16.06
CA THR A 269 -2.46 -20.74 16.11
C THR A 269 -2.89 -21.01 17.55
N ILE A 270 -3.99 -20.40 17.98
CA ILE A 270 -4.57 -20.58 19.31
C ILE A 270 -5.52 -21.78 19.32
N ASP A 271 -5.09 -22.92 19.88
CA ASP A 271 -5.94 -24.13 20.02
C ASP A 271 -6.43 -24.39 21.47
N ASP A 272 -5.93 -23.66 22.47
CA ASP A 272 -6.38 -23.82 23.86
C ASP A 272 -7.89 -23.49 23.97
N PRO A 273 -8.75 -24.43 24.41
CA PRO A 273 -10.18 -24.17 24.61
C PRO A 273 -10.51 -23.04 25.57
N ALA A 274 -9.58 -22.64 26.45
CA ALA A 274 -9.78 -21.46 27.26
C ALA A 274 -9.80 -20.18 26.41
N TRP A 275 -9.20 -20.18 25.22
CA TRP A 275 -8.96 -19.00 24.39
C TRP A 275 -9.61 -19.10 23.00
N HIS A 276 -10.62 -19.98 22.85
CA HIS A 276 -11.39 -20.03 21.62
C HIS A 276 -12.20 -18.75 21.41
N THR A 277 -12.27 -18.36 20.14
CA THR A 277 -12.91 -17.13 19.69
C THR A 277 -14.35 -17.36 19.23
N ASP A 278 -15.09 -16.29 19.04
CA ASP A 278 -16.17 -16.27 18.06
C ASP A 278 -15.56 -16.47 16.67
N SER A 279 -15.80 -17.63 16.07
CA SER A 279 -15.15 -17.99 14.80
C SER A 279 -15.50 -17.11 13.61
N ALA A 280 -16.60 -16.37 13.69
CA ALA A 280 -17.03 -15.47 12.62
C ALA A 280 -16.71 -14.01 12.92
N ALA A 281 -16.04 -13.73 14.05
CA ALA A 281 -15.66 -12.38 14.42
C ALA A 281 -14.36 -11.95 13.73
N SER A 282 -14.29 -10.67 13.39
CA SER A 282 -13.07 -10.07 12.87
C SER A 282 -12.14 -9.71 14.03
N PRO A 283 -10.86 -10.08 13.96
CA PRO A 283 -9.84 -9.56 14.87
C PRO A 283 -9.64 -8.05 14.65
N ALA A 284 -8.90 -7.43 15.57
CA ALA A 284 -8.37 -6.09 15.44
C ALA A 284 -6.89 -6.09 15.86
N ILE A 285 -6.07 -5.24 15.24
CA ILE A 285 -4.64 -5.04 15.52
C ILE A 285 -4.45 -3.60 16.00
N GLY A 286 -3.63 -3.39 17.02
CA GLY A 286 -3.20 -2.06 17.42
C GLY A 286 -2.29 -2.09 18.64
N ASP A 287 -1.33 -1.17 18.69
CA ASP A 287 -0.48 -0.91 19.86
C ASP A 287 -1.32 -0.27 20.96
N LEU A 288 -1.73 -1.09 21.94
CA LEU A 288 -2.68 -0.67 22.96
C LEU A 288 -2.01 0.13 24.08
N ASP A 289 -0.74 -0.13 24.37
CA ASP A 289 -0.01 0.48 25.50
C ASP A 289 1.15 1.39 25.08
N TYR A 290 1.28 1.64 23.76
CA TYR A 290 2.28 2.50 23.13
C TYR A 290 3.72 2.05 23.36
N ASP A 291 3.96 0.73 23.44
CA ASP A 291 5.30 0.16 23.55
C ASP A 291 6.01 -0.02 22.19
N GLY A 292 5.27 0.19 21.09
CA GLY A 292 5.74 0.08 19.71
C GLY A 292 5.54 -1.29 19.08
N VAL A 293 4.85 -2.22 19.76
CA VAL A 293 4.48 -3.54 19.24
C VAL A 293 2.96 -3.70 19.32
N PRO A 294 2.26 -3.98 18.21
CA PRO A 294 0.81 -4.08 18.25
C PRO A 294 0.31 -5.39 18.89
N GLU A 295 -0.80 -5.29 19.61
CA GLU A 295 -1.57 -6.43 20.11
C GLU A 295 -2.67 -6.87 19.14
N VAL A 296 -3.10 -8.12 19.29
CA VAL A 296 -4.28 -8.66 18.61
C VAL A 296 -5.45 -8.78 19.58
N VAL A 297 -6.57 -8.13 19.27
CA VAL A 297 -7.83 -8.21 20.02
C VAL A 297 -8.91 -8.92 19.20
N THR A 298 -9.67 -9.82 19.82
CA THR A 298 -10.74 -10.56 19.10
C THR A 298 -11.88 -10.93 20.04
N PRO A 299 -13.15 -10.90 19.58
CA PRO A 299 -14.27 -11.41 20.37
C PRO A 299 -14.12 -12.90 20.75
N GLY A 300 -14.27 -13.19 22.04
CA GLY A 300 -14.25 -14.55 22.56
C GLY A 300 -15.56 -15.32 22.34
N GLU A 301 -15.59 -16.60 22.72
CA GLU A 301 -16.84 -17.38 22.75
C GLU A 301 -17.90 -16.77 23.67
N GLY A 302 -17.45 -16.19 24.79
CA GLY A 302 -18.29 -15.56 25.81
C GLY A 302 -18.72 -14.15 25.44
N ARG A 303 -19.09 -13.37 26.47
CA ARG A 303 -19.35 -11.94 26.33
C ARG A 303 -18.13 -11.13 26.71
N ASN A 304 -16.97 -11.51 26.18
CA ASN A 304 -15.69 -10.86 26.45
C ASN A 304 -14.88 -10.76 25.16
N LEU A 305 -13.90 -9.87 25.18
CA LEU A 305 -12.81 -9.79 24.24
C LEU A 305 -11.62 -10.58 24.79
N LEU A 306 -10.79 -11.08 23.89
CA LEU A 306 -9.52 -11.74 24.16
C LEU A 306 -8.42 -10.89 23.55
N ALA A 307 -7.32 -10.69 24.27
CA ALA A 307 -6.13 -10.05 23.74
C ALA A 307 -4.92 -10.98 23.78
N PHE A 308 -4.07 -10.84 22.78
CA PHE A 308 -2.85 -11.61 22.59
C PHE A 308 -1.72 -10.64 22.22
N ALA A 309 -0.53 -10.90 22.74
CA ALA A 309 0.69 -10.26 22.25
C ALA A 309 0.97 -10.71 20.80
N ALA A 310 1.85 -9.98 20.12
CA ALA A 310 2.32 -10.30 18.76
C ALA A 310 2.76 -11.77 18.57
N ASP A 311 3.37 -12.38 19.59
CA ASP A 311 3.83 -13.78 19.56
C ASP A 311 2.73 -14.83 19.84
N GLY A 312 1.47 -14.40 19.97
CA GLY A 312 0.32 -15.24 20.28
C GLY A 312 0.16 -15.57 21.77
N THR A 313 0.98 -14.99 22.66
CA THR A 313 0.82 -15.16 24.12
C THR A 313 -0.49 -14.51 24.57
N PRO A 314 -1.41 -15.25 25.22
CA PRO A 314 -2.64 -14.65 25.73
C PRO A 314 -2.36 -13.66 26.87
N LEU A 315 -2.85 -12.43 26.74
CA LEU A 315 -2.66 -11.35 27.71
C LEU A 315 -3.78 -11.34 28.74
N TRP A 316 -5.02 -11.15 28.28
CA TRP A 316 -6.17 -10.98 29.15
C TRP A 316 -7.48 -11.36 28.49
N LYS A 317 -8.52 -11.49 29.31
CA LYS A 317 -9.93 -11.55 28.88
C LYS A 317 -10.65 -10.38 29.49
N SER A 318 -11.42 -9.67 28.67
CA SER A 318 -12.10 -8.48 29.16
C SER A 318 -13.15 -8.82 30.21
N ASP A 319 -13.57 -7.80 30.96
CA ASP A 319 -14.84 -7.82 31.68
C ASP A 319 -15.99 -8.11 30.71
N ASN A 320 -17.12 -8.58 31.26
CA ASN A 320 -18.24 -8.97 30.41
C ASN A 320 -19.05 -7.76 29.95
N TYR A 321 -19.25 -7.63 28.63
CA TYR A 321 -20.22 -6.71 28.06
C TYR A 321 -21.66 -7.26 28.09
N SER A 322 -22.65 -6.39 27.85
CA SER A 322 -24.05 -6.74 27.70
C SER A 322 -24.47 -7.02 26.24
N GLY A 323 -25.68 -7.59 26.09
CA GLY A 323 -26.18 -8.01 24.79
C GLY A 323 -25.63 -9.35 24.32
N SER A 324 -26.16 -9.81 23.20
CA SER A 324 -25.73 -11.01 22.49
C SER A 324 -25.56 -10.67 21.03
N GLY A 325 -24.69 -11.39 20.36
CA GLY A 325 -24.35 -11.15 18.96
C GLY A 325 -23.09 -11.95 18.67
N LYS A 326 -22.92 -12.31 17.41
CA LYS A 326 -21.73 -12.97 16.90
C LYS A 326 -21.35 -12.31 15.59
N SER A 327 -20.14 -12.55 15.15
CA SER A 327 -19.60 -11.98 13.90
C SER A 327 -19.33 -10.48 13.95
N GLY A 328 -19.01 -9.96 15.14
CA GLY A 328 -18.60 -8.56 15.29
C GLY A 328 -17.09 -8.38 15.11
N GLY A 329 -16.63 -7.13 15.19
CA GLY A 329 -15.23 -6.74 15.23
C GLY A 329 -15.03 -5.70 16.32
N ALA A 330 -13.88 -5.74 16.98
CA ALA A 330 -13.50 -4.65 17.89
C ALA A 330 -13.04 -3.43 17.05
N SER A 331 -13.21 -2.25 17.60
CA SER A 331 -12.60 -1.02 17.08
C SER A 331 -11.64 -0.49 18.13
N ILE A 332 -10.47 -0.02 17.73
CA ILE A 332 -9.44 0.49 18.64
C ILE A 332 -9.27 1.99 18.35
N ALA A 333 -9.31 2.81 19.39
CA ALA A 333 -9.14 4.26 19.31
C ALA A 333 -8.80 4.85 20.67
N ASN A 334 -8.20 6.03 20.69
CA ASN A 334 -7.99 6.78 21.93
C ASN A 334 -9.22 7.65 22.24
N PHE A 335 -10.12 7.17 23.10
CA PHE A 335 -11.39 7.86 23.42
C PHE A 335 -11.20 8.98 24.45
N ASP A 336 -10.08 9.00 25.17
CA ASP A 336 -9.80 9.99 26.19
C ASP A 336 -8.76 11.07 25.80
N GLY A 337 -8.15 10.92 24.62
CA GLY A 337 -7.17 11.81 23.99
C GLY A 337 -5.77 11.76 24.61
N GLN A 338 -5.39 10.68 25.30
CA GLN A 338 -4.08 10.52 25.96
C GLN A 338 -3.83 9.07 26.43
N GLY A 339 -2.58 8.77 26.79
CA GLY A 339 -2.25 7.45 27.37
C GLY A 339 -2.55 6.31 26.40
N ASP A 340 -2.75 5.13 26.97
CA ASP A 340 -3.08 3.87 26.30
C ASP A 340 -4.36 3.97 25.44
N ALA A 341 -4.47 3.13 24.41
CA ALA A 341 -5.64 3.10 23.55
C ALA A 341 -6.77 2.30 24.19
N GLU A 342 -8.01 2.73 23.94
CA GLU A 342 -9.20 2.03 24.37
C GLU A 342 -9.77 1.14 23.27
N ILE A 343 -10.62 0.20 23.68
CA ILE A 343 -11.22 -0.79 22.80
C ILE A 343 -12.73 -0.68 22.88
N ALA A 344 -13.38 -0.58 21.72
CA ALA A 344 -14.83 -0.61 21.59
C ALA A 344 -15.32 -1.95 21.01
N TYR A 345 -16.45 -2.43 21.52
CA TYR A 345 -17.18 -3.54 20.91
C TYR A 345 -18.69 -3.28 20.95
N GLY A 346 -19.22 -2.81 19.82
CA GLY A 346 -20.61 -2.37 19.70
C GLY A 346 -20.85 -1.06 20.46
N ARG A 347 -21.26 -1.16 21.73
CA ARG A 347 -21.55 0.01 22.59
C ARG A 347 -20.84 -0.03 23.95
N ALA A 348 -19.93 -0.99 24.10
CA ALA A 348 -19.11 -1.16 25.29
C ALA A 348 -17.70 -0.67 24.98
N VAL A 349 -17.11 0.07 25.92
CA VAL A 349 -15.75 0.60 25.85
C VAL A 349 -14.93 0.04 27.01
N PHE A 350 -13.72 -0.41 26.70
CA PHE A 350 -12.76 -1.04 27.61
C PHE A 350 -11.44 -0.27 27.62
N ASP A 351 -10.69 -0.35 28.72
CA ASP A 351 -9.29 0.06 28.73
C ASP A 351 -8.39 -0.97 28.02
N SER A 352 -7.11 -0.62 27.87
CA SER A 352 -6.06 -1.45 27.25
C SER A 352 -5.86 -2.80 27.93
N GLU A 353 -6.26 -2.95 29.21
CA GLU A 353 -6.21 -4.21 29.95
C GLU A 353 -7.55 -4.97 30.03
N GLY A 354 -8.56 -4.50 29.30
CA GLY A 354 -9.85 -5.16 29.12
C GLY A 354 -10.85 -4.95 30.26
N ALA A 355 -10.63 -4.01 31.19
CA ALA A 355 -11.65 -3.63 32.17
C ALA A 355 -12.76 -2.82 31.48
N LEU A 356 -14.03 -3.10 31.84
CA LEU A 356 -15.16 -2.39 31.25
C LEU A 356 -15.25 -0.97 31.85
N LEU A 357 -14.98 0.03 31.04
CA LEU A 357 -15.04 1.45 31.44
C LEU A 357 -16.47 1.96 31.42
N TRP A 358 -17.18 1.69 30.33
CA TRP A 358 -18.52 2.20 30.10
C TRP A 358 -19.29 1.33 29.11
N GLU A 359 -20.63 1.30 29.23
CA GLU A 359 -21.49 0.65 28.26
C GLU A 359 -22.81 1.40 28.08
N GLY A 360 -23.15 1.67 26.82
CA GLY A 360 -24.39 2.34 26.43
C GLY A 360 -25.64 1.47 26.54
N ASP A 361 -26.81 2.09 26.40
CA ASP A 361 -28.11 1.41 26.48
C ASP A 361 -28.95 1.47 25.18
N GLY A 362 -28.46 2.15 24.13
CA GLY A 362 -29.06 2.26 22.80
C GLY A 362 -28.61 1.18 21.81
N ALA A 363 -28.45 1.54 20.53
CA ALA A 363 -27.99 0.63 19.50
C ALA A 363 -26.55 0.11 19.76
N GLN A 364 -26.19 -1.01 19.13
CA GLN A 364 -24.92 -1.73 19.35
C GLN A 364 -24.16 -2.04 18.04
N GLY A 365 -24.53 -1.44 16.92
CA GLY A 365 -23.84 -1.57 15.63
C GLY A 365 -24.10 -2.90 14.92
N ASN A 366 -25.32 -3.44 15.01
CA ASN A 366 -25.64 -4.73 14.44
C ASN A 366 -26.87 -4.71 13.52
N ASN A 367 -26.79 -5.44 12.40
CA ASN A 367 -27.93 -5.59 11.51
C ASN A 367 -28.64 -6.93 11.76
N GLY A 368 -29.59 -6.94 12.69
CA GLY A 368 -30.30 -8.13 13.12
C GLY A 368 -29.54 -8.89 14.22
N SER A 369 -28.93 -10.04 13.89
CA SER A 369 -28.14 -10.84 14.84
C SER A 369 -26.68 -11.03 14.42
N VAL A 370 -26.27 -10.36 13.34
CA VAL A 370 -24.95 -10.44 12.74
C VAL A 370 -24.25 -9.12 13.02
N GLY A 371 -22.97 -9.20 13.37
CA GLY A 371 -22.15 -8.03 13.61
C GLY A 371 -22.37 -7.40 14.98
N LYS A 372 -21.32 -6.71 15.41
CA LYS A 372 -21.30 -5.58 16.34
C LYS A 372 -20.13 -4.77 15.78
N LEU A 373 -20.46 -3.88 14.86
CA LEU A 373 -19.54 -3.17 13.98
C LEU A 373 -19.82 -1.69 14.18
N SER A 374 -19.24 -1.16 15.25
CA SER A 374 -19.34 0.25 15.61
C SER A 374 -18.25 1.06 14.91
N CYS A 375 -18.61 2.23 14.41
CA CYS A 375 -17.66 3.15 13.82
C CYS A 375 -17.18 4.15 14.88
N VAL A 376 -16.03 4.74 14.65
CA VAL A 376 -15.37 5.67 15.56
C VAL A 376 -14.91 6.87 14.76
N ALA A 377 -15.24 8.08 15.23
CA ALA A 377 -14.83 9.35 14.63
C ALA A 377 -15.17 10.52 15.55
N ASP A 378 -14.37 11.58 15.54
CA ASP A 378 -14.72 12.88 16.15
C ASP A 378 -15.73 13.59 15.24
N ILE A 379 -17.01 13.57 15.60
CA ILE A 379 -18.11 14.11 14.78
C ILE A 379 -18.61 15.47 15.28
N ASP A 380 -18.14 15.93 16.44
CA ASP A 380 -18.49 17.24 17.00
C ASP A 380 -17.31 18.24 17.13
N ASN A 381 -16.12 17.82 16.68
CA ASN A 381 -14.86 18.56 16.64
C ASN A 381 -14.34 18.99 18.02
N ASP A 382 -14.43 18.10 19.01
CA ASP A 382 -13.89 18.35 20.35
C ASP A 382 -12.52 17.70 20.63
N PHE A 383 -11.95 17.04 19.60
CA PHE A 383 -10.73 16.23 19.64
C PHE A 383 -10.85 14.92 20.42
N ARG A 384 -12.07 14.42 20.63
CA ARG A 384 -12.34 13.07 21.13
C ARG A 384 -13.27 12.37 20.15
N PRO A 385 -13.02 11.09 19.86
CA PRO A 385 -13.90 10.38 18.97
C PRO A 385 -15.20 9.93 19.67
N GLU A 386 -16.32 10.08 18.97
CA GLU A 386 -17.58 9.43 19.32
C GLU A 386 -17.56 7.96 18.90
N LEU A 387 -18.39 7.16 19.55
CA LEU A 387 -18.71 5.79 19.16
C LEU A 387 -20.09 5.72 18.49
N ILE A 388 -20.11 5.38 17.20
CA ILE A 388 -21.33 5.25 16.39
C ILE A 388 -21.70 3.77 16.29
N ALA A 389 -22.69 3.37 17.07
CA ALA A 389 -23.17 1.99 17.12
C ALA A 389 -24.45 1.83 16.28
N GLY A 390 -24.37 2.10 14.98
CA GLY A 390 -25.51 2.09 14.08
C GLY A 390 -26.45 3.27 14.32
N GLY A 391 -27.61 3.03 14.93
CA GLY A 391 -28.62 4.07 15.17
C GLY A 391 -28.37 4.96 16.39
N THR A 392 -27.20 4.92 17.03
CA THR A 392 -26.90 5.69 18.24
C THR A 392 -25.44 6.10 18.25
N ALA A 393 -25.18 7.39 18.47
CA ALA A 393 -23.84 7.89 18.77
C ALA A 393 -23.68 8.14 20.27
N TYR A 394 -22.49 7.86 20.77
CA TYR A 394 -22.10 8.07 22.15
C TYR A 394 -20.85 8.94 22.23
N ASP A 395 -20.92 9.95 23.08
CA ASP A 395 -19.86 10.92 23.38
C ASP A 395 -19.19 10.54 24.71
N PHE A 396 -17.87 10.82 24.83
CA PHE A 396 -17.05 10.47 25.98
C PHE A 396 -16.32 11.66 26.59
N SER A 397 -16.24 11.66 27.91
CA SER A 397 -15.51 12.68 28.66
C SER A 397 -14.74 12.09 29.83
N GLY A 398 -13.78 12.87 30.34
CA GLY A 398 -12.93 12.45 31.44
C GLY A 398 -11.70 11.67 30.97
N THR A 399 -11.00 11.09 31.93
CA THR A 399 -9.74 10.37 31.71
C THR A 399 -9.84 8.94 32.24
N VAL A 400 -9.32 7.96 31.49
CA VAL A 400 -9.27 6.57 31.92
C VAL A 400 -8.45 6.43 33.20
N GLY A 401 -8.94 5.59 34.13
CA GLY A 401 -8.40 5.47 35.48
C GLY A 401 -8.71 6.64 36.44
N VAL A 402 -9.37 7.71 35.97
CA VAL A 402 -9.74 8.89 36.79
C VAL A 402 -11.25 9.07 36.88
N ASP A 403 -11.90 9.44 35.77
CA ASP A 403 -13.32 9.83 35.71
C ASP A 403 -13.97 9.62 34.34
N PHE A 404 -13.38 8.78 33.47
CA PHE A 404 -13.94 8.42 32.17
C PHE A 404 -15.41 8.01 32.24
N THR A 405 -16.24 8.61 31.39
CA THR A 405 -17.67 8.31 31.28
C THR A 405 -18.18 8.64 29.88
N GLY A 406 -19.14 7.82 29.41
CA GLY A 406 -19.88 8.09 28.18
C GLY A 406 -21.30 8.61 28.42
N SER A 407 -21.88 9.21 27.39
CA SER A 407 -23.30 9.58 27.32
C SER A 407 -23.83 9.44 25.90
N THR A 408 -25.15 9.29 25.75
CA THR A 408 -25.75 9.28 24.41
C THR A 408 -25.79 10.70 23.86
N LEU A 409 -25.11 10.91 22.73
CA LEU A 409 -25.16 12.16 21.98
C LEU A 409 -26.52 12.31 21.30
N TRP A 410 -26.90 11.32 20.50
CA TRP A 410 -28.22 11.23 19.87
C TRP A 410 -28.61 9.77 19.60
N SER A 411 -29.89 9.56 19.25
CA SER A 411 -30.39 8.25 18.84
C SER A 411 -31.39 8.40 17.70
N ASN A 412 -31.15 7.66 16.63
CA ASN A 412 -32.01 7.59 15.46
C ASN A 412 -32.65 6.19 15.36
N VAL A 413 -33.98 6.17 15.40
CA VAL A 413 -34.80 4.95 15.39
C VAL A 413 -35.51 4.71 14.06
N ASP A 414 -35.20 5.48 13.02
CA ASP A 414 -35.78 5.28 11.70
C ASP A 414 -35.45 3.88 11.18
N HIS A 415 -36.36 3.33 10.38
CA HIS A 415 -36.26 2.00 9.76
C HIS A 415 -35.88 0.80 10.67
N GLY A 416 -35.94 0.91 12.00
CA GLY A 416 -35.72 -0.21 12.92
C GLY A 416 -34.55 -0.08 13.91
N GLY A 417 -33.82 1.04 13.91
CA GLY A 417 -33.05 1.53 15.08
C GLY A 417 -31.71 0.88 15.47
N ASP A 418 -31.14 -0.03 14.68
CA ASP A 418 -29.72 -0.44 14.77
C ASP A 418 -29.23 -0.67 13.34
N GLY A 419 -27.94 -0.84 13.09
CA GLY A 419 -27.41 -1.01 11.74
C GLY A 419 -25.89 -1.00 11.68
N TYR A 420 -25.37 -1.22 10.48
CA TYR A 420 -23.96 -0.99 10.20
C TYR A 420 -23.74 0.45 9.77
N CYS A 421 -22.56 0.99 10.07
CA CYS A 421 -22.21 2.38 9.77
C CYS A 421 -21.02 2.48 8.79
N GLY A 422 -20.95 3.63 8.14
CA GLY A 422 -19.80 4.19 7.43
C GLY A 422 -19.88 5.72 7.50
N LEU A 423 -18.74 6.41 7.41
CA LEU A 423 -18.67 7.87 7.54
C LEU A 423 -17.86 8.49 6.40
N GLY A 424 -18.30 9.67 5.95
CA GLY A 424 -17.64 10.51 4.96
C GLY A 424 -18.36 11.85 4.88
N ASP A 425 -17.67 12.89 4.41
CA ASP A 425 -18.26 14.19 4.07
C ASP A 425 -18.90 14.05 2.68
N LEU A 426 -20.21 13.74 2.66
CA LEU A 426 -20.92 13.35 1.43
C LEU A 426 -21.44 14.54 0.64
N ASP A 427 -21.46 15.73 1.23
CA ASP A 427 -21.86 16.97 0.57
C ASP A 427 -20.75 18.03 0.45
N VAL A 428 -19.55 17.69 0.94
CA VAL A 428 -18.30 18.45 0.87
C VAL A 428 -18.43 19.82 1.57
N ASP A 429 -19.12 19.84 2.71
CA ASP A 429 -19.28 21.03 3.54
C ASP A 429 -18.30 21.12 4.72
N GLY A 430 -17.50 20.07 4.93
CA GLY A 430 -16.50 19.92 5.98
C GLY A 430 -17.03 19.21 7.24
N VAL A 431 -18.29 18.79 7.26
CA VAL A 431 -18.91 17.98 8.32
C VAL A 431 -19.22 16.60 7.74
N PRO A 432 -18.95 15.50 8.45
CA PRO A 432 -19.27 14.18 7.92
C PRO A 432 -20.77 13.90 8.01
N GLU A 433 -21.26 13.08 7.09
CA GLU A 433 -22.49 12.31 7.24
C GLU A 433 -22.20 10.89 7.74
N ILE A 434 -23.21 10.29 8.34
CA ILE A 434 -23.18 8.88 8.74
C ILE A 434 -24.14 8.09 7.87
N VAL A 435 -23.60 7.15 7.12
CA VAL A 435 -24.40 6.14 6.41
C VAL A 435 -24.77 5.04 7.38
N VAL A 436 -26.06 4.77 7.56
CA VAL A 436 -26.56 3.64 8.36
C VAL A 436 -27.34 2.67 7.48
N VAL A 437 -26.82 1.45 7.34
CA VAL A 437 -27.49 0.36 6.62
C VAL A 437 -28.24 -0.52 7.59
N ARG A 438 -29.56 -0.61 7.41
CA ARG A 438 -30.44 -1.36 8.32
C ARG A 438 -31.75 -1.77 7.72
N SER A 439 -32.18 -3.00 8.02
CA SER A 439 -33.52 -3.50 7.69
C SER A 439 -33.97 -3.26 6.24
N GLY A 440 -33.03 -3.33 5.28
CA GLY A 440 -33.32 -3.09 3.86
C GLY A 440 -33.34 -1.62 3.44
N TRP A 441 -32.76 -0.72 4.24
CA TRP A 441 -32.65 0.71 3.97
C TRP A 441 -31.21 1.18 4.07
N ILE A 442 -30.90 2.19 3.27
CA ILE A 442 -29.70 3.03 3.35
C ILE A 442 -30.19 4.38 3.85
N ASP A 443 -29.76 4.78 5.04
CA ASP A 443 -30.06 6.09 5.62
C ASP A 443 -28.76 6.92 5.64
N VAL A 444 -28.85 8.19 5.25
CA VAL A 444 -27.80 9.19 5.48
C VAL A 444 -28.26 10.06 6.64
N LEU A 445 -27.45 10.16 7.68
CA LEU A 445 -27.72 10.94 8.89
C LEU A 445 -26.74 12.12 8.96
N ASP A 446 -27.25 13.28 9.39
CA ASP A 446 -26.41 14.38 9.90
C ASP A 446 -25.63 13.86 11.12
N ALA A 447 -24.29 13.95 11.09
CA ALA A 447 -23.49 13.37 12.17
C ALA A 447 -23.66 14.11 13.50
N VAL A 448 -23.93 15.41 13.48
CA VAL A 448 -23.99 16.25 14.68
C VAL A 448 -25.25 15.99 15.48
N ASP A 449 -26.41 15.86 14.83
CA ASP A 449 -27.71 15.70 15.51
C ASP A 449 -28.43 14.37 15.26
N GLY A 450 -27.90 13.53 14.37
CA GLY A 450 -28.42 12.20 14.06
C GLY A 450 -29.71 12.21 13.26
N THR A 451 -30.13 13.35 12.69
CA THR A 451 -31.34 13.42 11.87
C THR A 451 -31.13 12.80 10.50
N THR A 452 -32.12 12.04 10.03
CA THR A 452 -32.08 11.43 8.69
C THR A 452 -32.26 12.52 7.63
N VAL A 453 -31.23 12.74 6.79
CA VAL A 453 -31.25 13.74 5.70
C VAL A 453 -31.69 13.13 4.37
N ALA A 454 -31.34 11.86 4.11
CA ALA A 454 -31.78 11.10 2.95
C ALA A 454 -31.96 9.61 3.27
N SER A 455 -32.84 8.93 2.51
CA SER A 455 -33.02 7.49 2.60
C SER A 455 -33.42 6.88 1.26
N ILE A 456 -32.97 5.66 1.00
CA ILE A 456 -33.49 4.81 -0.09
C ILE A 456 -33.65 3.36 0.40
N GLN A 457 -34.61 2.63 -0.19
CA GLN A 457 -34.69 1.19 0.02
C GLN A 457 -33.59 0.51 -0.80
N ILE A 458 -32.91 -0.48 -0.22
CA ILE A 458 -31.91 -1.26 -0.94
C ILE A 458 -32.58 -1.94 -2.15
N PRO A 459 -32.17 -1.63 -3.39
CA PRO A 459 -32.60 -2.36 -4.58
C PRO A 459 -32.40 -3.87 -4.40
N GLY A 460 -33.39 -4.68 -4.77
CA GLY A 460 -33.33 -6.14 -4.54
C GLY A 460 -33.60 -6.57 -3.09
N GLY A 461 -33.71 -5.63 -2.13
CA GLY A 461 -34.00 -5.92 -0.74
C GLY A 461 -32.81 -6.55 0.00
N GLY A 462 -33.08 -7.44 0.95
CA GLY A 462 -32.09 -7.93 1.90
C GLY A 462 -32.03 -7.08 3.18
N ALA A 463 -31.13 -7.43 4.10
CA ALA A 463 -30.95 -6.64 5.31
C ALA A 463 -29.95 -5.48 5.08
N GLY A 464 -28.97 -5.71 4.21
CA GLY A 464 -27.91 -4.78 3.84
C GLY A 464 -26.61 -5.07 4.59
N GLY A 465 -25.50 -5.13 3.85
CA GLY A 465 -24.16 -5.26 4.40
C GLY A 465 -23.57 -3.95 4.93
N PRO A 466 -22.39 -4.00 5.58
CA PRO A 466 -21.66 -2.80 5.99
C PRO A 466 -21.35 -1.91 4.76
N PRO A 467 -21.63 -0.59 4.81
CA PRO A 467 -21.46 0.30 3.65
C PRO A 467 -19.99 0.71 3.46
N ASN A 468 -19.44 0.64 2.26
CA ASN A 468 -18.20 1.36 1.94
C ASN A 468 -18.51 2.75 1.36
N ILE A 469 -17.51 3.63 1.39
CA ILE A 469 -17.60 5.00 0.89
C ILE A 469 -16.34 5.28 0.08
N ALA A 470 -16.51 5.72 -1.17
CA ALA A 470 -15.44 6.10 -2.10
C ALA A 470 -16.03 6.87 -3.30
N ASP A 471 -15.18 7.53 -4.09
CA ASP A 471 -15.57 8.06 -5.40
C ASP A 471 -15.60 6.90 -6.43
N PHE A 472 -16.76 6.58 -6.97
CA PHE A 472 -16.92 5.50 -7.95
C PHE A 472 -17.05 6.02 -9.39
N ASP A 473 -17.65 7.19 -9.58
CA ASP A 473 -17.93 7.74 -10.89
C ASP A 473 -16.96 8.85 -11.35
N GLY A 474 -15.95 9.15 -10.54
CA GLY A 474 -14.83 10.05 -10.80
C GLY A 474 -15.24 11.52 -10.78
N ASP A 475 -16.27 11.88 -10.01
CA ASP A 475 -16.77 13.24 -9.89
C ASP A 475 -16.23 14.00 -8.65
N GLU A 476 -15.29 13.39 -7.92
CA GLU A 476 -14.66 13.85 -6.68
C GLU A 476 -15.64 13.91 -5.48
N LEU A 477 -16.86 13.38 -5.61
CA LEU A 477 -17.80 13.21 -4.50
C LEU A 477 -17.83 11.74 -4.06
N PRO A 478 -17.90 11.47 -2.75
CA PRO A 478 -18.02 10.10 -2.29
C PRO A 478 -19.42 9.54 -2.52
N ASP A 479 -19.50 8.34 -3.09
CA ASP A 479 -20.70 7.52 -3.16
C ASP A 479 -20.68 6.38 -2.13
N ILE A 480 -21.79 5.64 -2.07
CA ILE A 480 -22.04 4.62 -1.06
C ILE A 480 -22.25 3.27 -1.73
N GLY A 481 -21.38 2.30 -1.44
CA GLY A 481 -21.50 0.92 -1.92
C GLY A 481 -21.89 -0.07 -0.82
N LEU A 482 -22.76 -1.03 -1.12
CA LEU A 482 -23.07 -2.14 -0.22
C LEU A 482 -23.71 -3.34 -0.92
N ALA A 483 -23.60 -4.52 -0.29
CA ALA A 483 -24.35 -5.70 -0.68
C ALA A 483 -25.79 -5.67 -0.15
N GLY A 484 -26.75 -5.95 -1.03
CA GLY A 484 -28.14 -6.26 -0.74
C GLY A 484 -28.41 -7.76 -0.74
N GLY A 485 -29.67 -8.15 -0.92
CA GLY A 485 -30.06 -9.57 -1.02
C GLY A 485 -29.91 -10.16 -2.43
N ASP A 486 -30.40 -9.41 -3.43
CA ASP A 486 -30.35 -9.84 -4.84
C ASP A 486 -29.23 -9.10 -5.61
N PHE A 487 -28.78 -7.94 -5.13
CA PHE A 487 -27.83 -7.08 -5.85
C PHE A 487 -26.73 -6.53 -4.94
N TYR A 488 -25.55 -6.29 -5.52
CA TYR A 488 -24.64 -5.25 -5.06
C TYR A 488 -25.12 -3.91 -5.62
N VAL A 489 -25.04 -2.83 -4.83
CA VAL A 489 -25.60 -1.53 -5.21
C VAL A 489 -24.64 -0.41 -4.84
N VAL A 490 -24.48 0.55 -5.75
CA VAL A 490 -23.85 1.86 -5.49
C VAL A 490 -24.88 2.97 -5.63
N VAL A 491 -24.90 3.88 -4.64
CA VAL A 491 -25.81 5.03 -4.61
C VAL A 491 -25.06 6.31 -4.29
N GLN A 492 -25.46 7.42 -4.90
CA GLN A 492 -24.91 8.75 -4.67
C GLN A 492 -25.89 9.63 -3.87
N TYR A 493 -25.37 10.46 -2.97
CA TYR A 493 -26.12 11.50 -2.27
C TYR A 493 -26.05 12.83 -3.01
N ASP A 494 -27.18 13.52 -3.17
CA ASP A 494 -27.24 14.80 -3.90
C ASP A 494 -26.80 16.04 -3.08
N GLY A 495 -26.28 15.83 -1.86
CA GLY A 495 -25.96 16.89 -0.91
C GLY A 495 -27.17 17.64 -0.35
N LEU A 496 -28.39 17.13 -0.54
CA LEU A 496 -29.62 17.81 -0.12
C LEU A 496 -30.59 16.91 0.63
N ASN A 497 -31.16 15.89 -0.04
CA ASN A 497 -32.13 14.95 0.57
C ASN A 497 -32.43 13.72 -0.29
N THR A 498 -31.68 13.49 -1.37
CA THR A 498 -31.96 12.41 -2.32
C THR A 498 -30.76 11.48 -2.40
N LEU A 499 -31.03 10.17 -2.28
CA LEU A 499 -30.11 9.12 -2.72
C LEU A 499 -30.57 8.62 -4.08
N THR A 500 -29.63 8.48 -5.02
CA THR A 500 -29.88 7.97 -6.38
C THR A 500 -28.99 6.78 -6.65
N GLU A 501 -29.55 5.71 -7.22
CA GLU A 501 -28.76 4.56 -7.67
C GLU A 501 -27.90 4.94 -8.88
N LEU A 502 -26.60 4.71 -8.78
CA LEU A 502 -25.66 4.83 -9.89
C LEU A 502 -25.70 3.56 -10.73
N TRP A 503 -25.43 2.42 -10.11
CA TRP A 503 -25.50 1.11 -10.74
C TRP A 503 -25.78 0.00 -9.71
N ARG A 504 -26.16 -1.17 -10.23
CA ARG A 504 -26.29 -2.40 -9.45
C ARG A 504 -25.79 -3.62 -10.23
N ALA A 505 -25.35 -4.65 -9.51
CA ALA A 505 -24.92 -5.93 -10.09
C ALA A 505 -25.69 -7.10 -9.48
N ASP A 506 -26.02 -8.12 -10.27
CA ASP A 506 -26.62 -9.37 -9.78
C ASP A 506 -25.67 -10.12 -8.84
N THR A 507 -26.15 -10.54 -7.67
CA THR A 507 -25.36 -11.31 -6.70
C THR A 507 -26.15 -12.51 -6.16
N LYS A 508 -25.45 -13.42 -5.48
CA LYS A 508 -26.06 -14.54 -4.76
C LYS A 508 -25.73 -14.46 -3.27
N ASP A 509 -26.47 -13.64 -2.53
CA ASP A 509 -26.38 -13.58 -1.07
C ASP A 509 -27.77 -13.74 -0.42
N GLY A 510 -28.43 -14.85 -0.79
CA GLY A 510 -29.74 -15.20 -0.23
C GLY A 510 -29.66 -15.75 1.20
N SER A 511 -28.48 -16.19 1.64
CA SER A 511 -28.26 -16.80 2.94
C SER A 511 -28.03 -15.78 4.06
N SER A 512 -27.32 -14.67 3.79
CA SER A 512 -27.08 -13.62 4.78
C SER A 512 -27.71 -12.27 4.39
N SER A 513 -27.58 -11.87 3.11
CA SER A 513 -27.92 -10.54 2.58
C SER A 513 -27.28 -9.40 3.37
N ARG A 514 -26.04 -9.61 3.82
CA ARG A 514 -25.30 -8.78 4.80
C ARG A 514 -23.78 -8.75 4.58
N THR A 515 -23.27 -9.45 3.56
CA THR A 515 -21.83 -9.51 3.27
C THR A 515 -21.26 -8.10 3.11
N GLY A 516 -20.03 -7.87 3.55
CA GLY A 516 -19.37 -6.60 3.30
C GLY A 516 -18.64 -6.59 1.96
N SER A 517 -18.03 -5.45 1.67
CA SER A 517 -17.10 -5.23 0.57
C SER A 517 -16.06 -4.20 1.00
N SER A 518 -14.93 -4.22 0.32
CA SER A 518 -13.92 -3.15 0.36
C SER A 518 -13.84 -2.47 -0.99
N VAL A 519 -13.17 -1.32 -1.01
CA VAL A 519 -12.93 -0.56 -2.23
C VAL A 519 -11.49 -0.08 -2.26
N PHE A 520 -10.95 0.06 -3.46
CA PHE A 520 -9.60 0.57 -3.69
C PHE A 520 -9.50 1.02 -5.14
N ASP A 521 -8.81 2.13 -5.38
CA ASP A 521 -8.48 2.60 -6.73
C ASP A 521 -7.19 1.89 -7.14
N PHE A 522 -7.31 0.78 -7.86
CA PHE A 522 -6.18 -0.11 -8.15
C PHE A 522 -5.32 0.37 -9.31
N ASP A 523 -5.89 1.09 -10.27
CA ASP A 523 -5.18 1.58 -11.45
C ASP A 523 -4.87 3.08 -11.38
N GLY A 524 -5.27 3.75 -10.30
CA GLY A 524 -4.97 5.14 -10.00
C GLY A 524 -5.67 6.12 -10.93
N ASP A 525 -6.82 5.73 -11.48
CA ASP A 525 -7.61 6.56 -12.39
C ASP A 525 -8.55 7.55 -11.66
N GLY A 526 -8.58 7.48 -10.32
CA GLY A 526 -9.38 8.30 -9.42
C GLY A 526 -10.75 7.71 -9.09
N ARG A 527 -11.12 6.57 -9.68
CA ARG A 527 -12.33 5.81 -9.34
C ARG A 527 -11.92 4.60 -8.51
N SER A 528 -12.68 4.30 -7.47
CA SER A 528 -12.42 3.10 -6.69
C SER A 528 -13.18 1.89 -7.24
N GLU A 529 -12.46 0.80 -7.49
CA GLU A 529 -13.04 -0.52 -7.74
C GLU A 529 -13.67 -1.07 -6.46
N VAL A 530 -14.65 -1.96 -6.64
CA VAL A 530 -15.25 -2.73 -5.54
C VAL A 530 -14.67 -4.13 -5.54
N VAL A 531 -14.15 -4.58 -4.40
CA VAL A 531 -13.81 -5.98 -4.16
C VAL A 531 -14.90 -6.62 -3.29
N TYR A 532 -15.61 -7.60 -3.87
CA TYR A 532 -16.77 -8.22 -3.25
C TYR A 532 -16.84 -9.71 -3.56
N PHE A 533 -17.25 -10.53 -2.60
CA PHE A 533 -17.69 -11.89 -2.89
C PHE A 533 -19.10 -12.16 -2.38
N ASP A 534 -19.82 -12.99 -3.13
CA ASP A 534 -21.11 -13.53 -2.72
C ASP A 534 -20.95 -14.98 -2.19
N GLU A 535 -22.02 -15.78 -2.21
CA GLU A 535 -21.91 -17.17 -1.78
C GLU A 535 -20.96 -18.02 -2.65
N TRP A 536 -20.69 -17.60 -3.90
CA TRP A 536 -20.14 -18.44 -4.98
C TRP A 536 -18.91 -17.85 -5.68
N TYR A 537 -18.83 -16.53 -5.82
CA TYR A 537 -17.77 -15.87 -6.59
C TYR A 537 -17.21 -14.66 -5.87
N LEU A 538 -15.89 -14.48 -6.02
CA LEU A 538 -15.20 -13.20 -5.85
C LEU A 538 -15.36 -12.42 -7.16
N ARG A 539 -15.59 -11.12 -7.05
CA ARG A 539 -15.69 -10.17 -8.15
C ARG A 539 -14.95 -8.89 -7.82
N ILE A 540 -14.35 -8.31 -8.86
CA ILE A 540 -13.84 -6.94 -8.83
C ILE A 540 -14.65 -6.16 -9.85
N TYR A 541 -15.46 -5.22 -9.36
CA TYR A 541 -16.25 -4.33 -10.21
C TYR A 541 -15.47 -3.04 -10.46
N PRO A 542 -15.47 -2.52 -11.69
CA PRO A 542 -14.98 -1.16 -11.91
C PRO A 542 -15.90 -0.17 -11.16
N GLY A 543 -15.37 1.00 -10.81
CA GLY A 543 -16.15 2.03 -10.11
C GLY A 543 -17.43 2.43 -10.87
N VAL A 544 -17.36 2.44 -12.20
CA VAL A 544 -18.52 2.69 -13.08
C VAL A 544 -18.58 1.66 -14.19
N GLU A 545 -19.76 1.45 -14.79
CA GLU A 545 -19.88 0.65 -16.02
C GLU A 545 -18.89 1.17 -17.09
N PRO A 546 -18.10 0.31 -17.75
CA PRO A 546 -17.08 0.76 -18.72
C PRO A 546 -17.63 1.66 -19.83
N ASP A 547 -18.88 1.43 -20.25
CA ASP A 547 -19.57 2.26 -21.26
C ASP A 547 -19.91 3.66 -20.72
N CYS A 548 -20.07 3.85 -19.41
CA CYS A 548 -20.28 5.16 -18.78
C CYS A 548 -18.99 5.98 -18.69
N ALA A 549 -17.82 5.34 -18.56
CA ALA A 549 -16.52 6.00 -18.52
C ALA A 549 -16.11 6.62 -19.88
N LEU A 550 -16.81 6.27 -20.97
CA LEU A 550 -16.56 6.85 -22.28
C LEU A 550 -16.94 8.34 -22.34
N MET A 551 -16.14 9.12 -23.08
CA MET A 551 -16.42 10.54 -23.39
C MET A 551 -17.84 10.82 -23.88
N VAL A 552 -18.47 9.84 -24.52
CA VAL A 552 -19.90 9.81 -24.78
C VAL A 552 -20.39 8.47 -24.26
N PRO A 553 -21.26 8.44 -23.24
CA PRO A 553 -21.74 7.18 -22.67
C PRO A 553 -22.29 6.24 -23.75
N GLY A 554 -21.85 5.00 -23.68
CA GLY A 554 -22.27 3.91 -24.54
C GLY A 554 -23.70 3.43 -24.23
N PRO A 555 -24.25 2.53 -25.06
CA PRO A 555 -25.58 1.98 -24.85
C PRO A 555 -25.69 1.10 -23.59
N GLU A 556 -24.60 0.53 -23.10
CA GLU A 556 -24.57 -0.31 -21.89
C GLU A 556 -24.30 0.52 -20.62
N CYS A 557 -24.20 1.86 -20.72
CA CYS A 557 -24.31 2.74 -19.56
C CYS A 557 -25.78 2.84 -19.12
N ASP A 558 -26.30 1.79 -18.49
CA ASP A 558 -27.72 1.64 -18.17
C ASP A 558 -28.02 1.38 -16.67
N GLY A 559 -26.97 1.37 -15.84
CA GLY A 559 -27.01 1.17 -14.40
C GLY A 559 -27.05 -0.31 -13.99
N ILE A 560 -26.71 -1.23 -14.88
CA ILE A 560 -26.74 -2.70 -14.67
C ILE A 560 -25.37 -3.29 -15.00
N MET A 561 -24.51 -3.36 -13.99
CA MET A 561 -23.21 -3.99 -14.09
C MET A 561 -23.36 -5.52 -14.24
N THR A 562 -23.01 -6.05 -15.41
CA THR A 562 -23.06 -7.49 -15.71
C THR A 562 -21.72 -8.18 -15.47
N ASP A 563 -21.71 -9.51 -15.35
CA ASP A 563 -20.47 -10.32 -15.28
C ASP A 563 -19.58 -10.15 -16.54
N ALA A 564 -20.04 -9.51 -17.62
CA ALA A 564 -19.23 -9.19 -18.80
C ALA A 564 -18.50 -7.84 -18.69
N GLU A 565 -18.85 -7.02 -17.70
CA GLU A 565 -18.34 -5.66 -17.45
C GLU A 565 -17.48 -5.58 -16.19
N VAL A 566 -17.44 -6.66 -15.39
CA VAL A 566 -16.55 -6.76 -14.23
C VAL A 566 -15.09 -6.90 -14.69
N LEU A 567 -14.15 -6.41 -13.87
CA LEU A 567 -12.72 -6.52 -14.12
C LEU A 567 -12.22 -7.93 -13.84
N PHE A 568 -12.78 -8.59 -12.82
CA PHE A 568 -12.39 -9.93 -12.43
C PHE A 568 -13.56 -10.72 -11.86
N ILE A 569 -13.56 -12.04 -12.11
CA ILE A 569 -14.48 -12.98 -11.47
C ILE A 569 -13.77 -14.33 -11.28
N ASP A 570 -13.80 -14.86 -10.06
CA ASP A 570 -13.28 -16.19 -9.76
C ASP A 570 -14.18 -16.91 -8.74
N ILE A 571 -14.09 -18.24 -8.70
CA ILE A 571 -14.82 -19.05 -7.73
C ILE A 571 -14.26 -18.73 -6.34
N ASN A 572 -15.06 -18.13 -5.48
CA ASN A 572 -14.77 -18.03 -4.06
C ASN A 572 -16.07 -18.28 -3.31
N SER A 573 -16.10 -19.27 -2.43
CA SER A 573 -17.33 -19.61 -1.73
C SER A 573 -17.34 -19.16 -0.29
N SER A 574 -18.52 -18.70 0.15
CA SER A 574 -18.78 -18.41 1.55
C SER A 574 -20.22 -18.75 1.94
N GLN A 575 -20.44 -19.10 3.21
CA GLN A 575 -21.77 -19.03 3.82
C GLN A 575 -22.29 -17.60 3.90
N THR A 576 -21.41 -16.59 3.78
CA THR A 576 -21.67 -15.16 3.92
C THR A 576 -22.17 -14.75 5.30
N ARG A 577 -21.60 -13.66 5.84
CA ARG A 577 -22.11 -12.95 7.02
C ARG A 577 -21.91 -11.45 6.92
N SER A 578 -20.77 -10.97 7.35
CA SER A 578 -20.38 -9.55 7.35
C SER A 578 -18.90 -9.39 7.05
N GLU A 579 -18.22 -10.51 6.75
CA GLU A 579 -16.86 -10.53 6.25
C GLU A 579 -16.78 -9.87 4.88
N TYR A 580 -15.58 -9.43 4.52
CA TYR A 580 -15.27 -8.84 3.22
C TYR A 580 -13.76 -9.03 2.90
N PRO A 581 -13.35 -8.90 1.62
CA PRO A 581 -11.94 -8.89 1.21
C PRO A 581 -11.16 -7.69 1.74
N VAL A 582 -9.91 -7.86 2.15
CA VAL A 582 -9.03 -6.76 2.54
C VAL A 582 -8.08 -6.41 1.41
N VAL A 583 -7.80 -5.13 1.22
CA VAL A 583 -6.77 -4.64 0.29
C VAL A 583 -5.66 -3.95 1.09
N ALA A 584 -4.46 -4.51 1.07
CA ALA A 584 -3.30 -4.00 1.78
C ALA A 584 -2.02 -4.57 1.15
N ASP A 585 -0.89 -3.91 1.38
CA ASP A 585 0.43 -4.47 1.12
C ASP A 585 0.65 -5.56 2.17
N VAL A 586 0.78 -6.81 1.74
CA VAL A 586 0.93 -7.96 2.65
C VAL A 586 2.34 -8.55 2.64
N ASP A 587 3.19 -8.16 1.71
CA ASP A 587 4.53 -8.73 1.58
C ASP A 587 5.66 -7.70 1.73
N GLY A 588 5.31 -6.44 1.97
CA GLY A 588 6.22 -5.33 2.22
C GLY A 588 6.81 -4.74 0.94
N ASP A 589 6.23 -5.00 -0.22
CA ASP A 589 6.71 -4.51 -1.52
C ASP A 589 6.13 -3.16 -1.96
N PHE A 590 5.31 -2.56 -1.09
CA PHE A 590 4.56 -1.31 -1.28
C PHE A 590 3.38 -1.40 -2.24
N LYS A 591 3.09 -2.56 -2.84
CA LYS A 591 1.99 -2.78 -3.78
C LYS A 591 0.78 -3.38 -3.07
N ALA A 592 -0.36 -3.34 -3.73
CA ALA A 592 -1.61 -3.78 -3.13
C ALA A 592 -1.86 -5.26 -3.39
N GLU A 593 -2.21 -6.03 -2.35
CA GLU A 593 -2.75 -7.38 -2.51
C GLU A 593 -4.19 -7.46 -1.99
N ILE A 594 -4.90 -8.50 -2.43
CA ILE A 594 -6.25 -8.80 -1.95
C ILE A 594 -6.22 -10.06 -1.08
N VAL A 595 -6.65 -9.93 0.18
CA VAL A 595 -6.81 -11.05 1.11
C VAL A 595 -8.28 -11.45 1.24
N VAL A 596 -8.60 -12.70 0.93
CA VAL A 596 -9.97 -13.22 0.84
C VAL A 596 -10.17 -14.39 1.80
N ALA A 597 -11.20 -14.28 2.66
CA ALA A 597 -11.65 -15.40 3.49
C ALA A 597 -12.59 -16.33 2.72
N THR A 598 -12.39 -17.64 2.86
CA THR A 598 -13.13 -18.66 2.09
C THR A 598 -13.65 -19.79 2.98
N ASN A 599 -14.83 -20.33 2.65
CA ASN A 599 -15.38 -21.52 3.28
C ASN A 599 -16.26 -22.33 2.34
N ASN A 600 -16.27 -23.65 2.54
CA ASN A 600 -17.06 -24.60 1.75
C ASN A 600 -17.96 -25.51 2.58
N TRP A 601 -18.23 -25.10 3.81
CA TRP A 601 -19.08 -25.84 4.74
C TRP A 601 -20.57 -25.76 4.42
N SER A 602 -21.06 -24.60 3.96
CA SER A 602 -22.49 -24.38 3.73
C SER A 602 -22.97 -25.15 2.48
N GLY A 603 -24.24 -25.54 2.44
CA GLY A 603 -24.79 -26.25 1.28
C GLY A 603 -24.86 -25.38 0.02
N GLN A 604 -24.95 -24.07 0.19
CA GLN A 604 -25.02 -23.06 -0.85
C GLN A 604 -23.63 -22.74 -1.41
N GLY A 605 -22.61 -22.60 -0.55
CA GLY A 605 -21.25 -22.24 -0.92
C GLY A 605 -20.27 -23.42 -0.88
N ASN A 606 -20.63 -24.63 -1.33
CA ASN A 606 -19.71 -25.79 -1.34
C ASN A 606 -19.08 -26.03 -2.72
N ILE A 607 -18.55 -24.96 -3.32
CA ILE A 607 -17.97 -24.98 -4.67
C ILE A 607 -16.51 -24.52 -4.71
N GLY A 608 -16.11 -23.65 -3.79
CA GLY A 608 -14.74 -23.15 -3.65
C GLY A 608 -13.98 -23.86 -2.53
N ASP A 609 -12.81 -23.30 -2.25
CA ASP A 609 -11.87 -23.78 -1.25
C ASP A 609 -12.29 -23.35 0.16
N ALA A 610 -11.46 -23.63 1.17
CA ALA A 610 -11.69 -23.17 2.54
C ALA A 610 -10.38 -22.69 3.17
N GLY A 611 -10.38 -21.48 3.72
CA GLY A 611 -9.25 -20.86 4.37
C GLY A 611 -9.06 -19.40 3.94
N ILE A 612 -7.86 -19.08 3.45
CA ILE A 612 -7.47 -17.75 2.97
C ILE A 612 -6.91 -17.89 1.56
N GLU A 613 -7.28 -16.97 0.67
CA GLU A 613 -6.67 -16.79 -0.65
C GLU A 613 -6.10 -15.37 -0.74
N VAL A 614 -4.88 -15.24 -1.27
CA VAL A 614 -4.21 -13.95 -1.47
C VAL A 614 -3.95 -13.78 -2.96
N PHE A 615 -4.34 -12.63 -3.51
CA PHE A 615 -4.16 -12.27 -4.92
C PHE A 615 -3.23 -11.07 -5.04
N GLU A 616 -2.45 -11.06 -6.12
CA GLU A 616 -1.59 -9.97 -6.58
C GLU A 616 -1.89 -9.70 -8.07
N ASP A 617 -1.39 -8.60 -8.64
CA ASP A 617 -1.48 -8.35 -10.08
C ASP A 617 -0.27 -8.91 -10.81
N ARG A 618 -0.49 -9.73 -11.84
CA ARG A 618 0.59 -10.31 -12.62
C ARG A 618 1.51 -9.26 -13.26
N LEU A 619 0.92 -8.13 -13.62
CA LEU A 619 1.57 -7.09 -14.42
C LEU A 619 2.09 -5.94 -13.56
N ASP A 620 2.05 -6.06 -12.22
CA ASP A 620 2.45 -5.02 -11.26
C ASP A 620 1.73 -3.66 -11.48
N ASN A 621 0.51 -3.68 -12.05
CA ASN A 621 -0.28 -2.48 -12.32
C ASN A 621 -0.99 -1.95 -11.08
N TRP A 622 -1.22 -2.80 -10.07
CA TRP A 622 -1.89 -2.39 -8.85
C TRP A 622 -1.04 -1.35 -8.13
N VAL A 623 -1.58 -0.15 -7.98
CA VAL A 623 -0.90 0.97 -7.35
C VAL A 623 -0.53 0.68 -5.90
N ALA A 624 0.35 1.53 -5.36
CA ALA A 624 0.82 1.38 -4.00
C ALA A 624 -0.30 1.39 -2.97
N THR A 625 -0.10 0.76 -1.81
CA THR A 625 -1.06 0.83 -0.71
C THR A 625 -0.39 0.75 0.66
N LEU A 626 -1.13 1.07 1.73
CA LEU A 626 -0.60 0.93 3.08
C LEU A 626 -0.54 -0.54 3.52
N PRO A 627 0.48 -0.95 4.29
CA PRO A 627 0.68 -2.33 4.76
C PRO A 627 -0.18 -2.68 5.99
N ILE A 628 -1.36 -2.07 6.10
CA ILE A 628 -2.21 -2.17 7.29
C ILE A 628 -3.69 -2.20 6.89
N TRP A 629 -4.43 -3.10 7.54
CA TRP A 629 -5.88 -3.07 7.62
C TRP A 629 -6.26 -3.61 8.99
N ASN A 630 -6.26 -2.73 10.00
CA ASN A 630 -6.16 -3.18 11.38
C ASN A 630 -7.49 -3.67 11.98
N GLN A 631 -8.65 -3.29 11.44
CA GLN A 631 -9.97 -3.59 12.02
C GLN A 631 -11.09 -3.67 10.98
N HIS A 632 -12.28 -4.15 11.37
CA HIS A 632 -13.42 -4.28 10.43
C HIS A 632 -14.01 -2.93 9.98
N THR A 633 -14.00 -1.93 10.85
CA THR A 633 -14.41 -0.56 10.53
C THR A 633 -13.17 0.28 10.22
N TYR A 634 -12.37 -0.19 9.26
CA TYR A 634 -11.13 0.46 8.86
C TYR A 634 -11.39 1.74 8.08
N HIS A 635 -10.57 2.74 8.37
CA HIS A 635 -10.44 3.98 7.61
C HIS A 635 -9.01 4.51 7.83
N VAL A 636 -8.42 5.10 6.81
CA VAL A 636 -6.97 5.31 6.72
C VAL A 636 -6.37 6.02 7.95
N THR A 637 -7.07 7.01 8.51
CA THR A 637 -6.57 7.80 9.63
C THR A 637 -6.63 7.10 10.99
N ASN A 638 -7.28 5.94 11.11
CA ASN A 638 -7.54 5.28 12.40
C ASN A 638 -6.31 4.58 13.00
N ILE A 639 -5.28 4.35 12.20
CA ILE A 639 -4.10 3.57 12.54
C ILE A 639 -2.91 4.00 11.69
N ASP A 640 -1.69 3.99 12.25
CA ASP A 640 -0.48 4.13 11.43
C ASP A 640 -0.03 2.79 10.82
N ALA A 641 0.91 2.84 9.87
CA ALA A 641 1.43 1.65 9.17
C ALA A 641 2.13 0.62 10.08
N LYS A 642 2.54 1.00 11.31
CA LYS A 642 3.10 0.09 12.33
C LYS A 642 2.05 -0.48 13.28
N GLY A 643 0.78 -0.11 13.11
CA GLY A 643 -0.27 -0.44 14.08
C GLY A 643 -0.33 0.52 15.28
N GLY A 644 0.35 1.67 15.22
CA GLY A 644 0.25 2.72 16.23
C GLY A 644 -1.11 3.42 16.18
N VAL A 645 -1.82 3.44 17.30
CA VAL A 645 -3.15 4.10 17.40
C VAL A 645 -2.94 5.60 17.63
N PRO A 646 -3.46 6.51 16.79
CA PRO A 646 -3.32 7.94 17.02
C PRO A 646 -3.91 8.38 18.36
N ILE A 647 -3.18 9.20 19.11
CA ILE A 647 -3.70 9.84 20.33
C ILE A 647 -4.84 10.81 19.97
N PHE A 648 -4.67 11.52 18.85
CA PHE A 648 -5.70 12.33 18.21
C PHE A 648 -5.76 11.88 16.76
N GLU A 649 -6.90 11.32 16.38
CA GLU A 649 -7.14 10.95 15.00
C GLU A 649 -7.40 12.21 14.17
N GLU A 650 -6.73 12.35 13.03
CA GLU A 650 -7.12 13.35 12.05
C GLU A 650 -8.43 12.91 11.38
N ALA A 651 -9.32 13.84 11.06
CA ALA A 651 -10.59 13.51 10.43
C ALA A 651 -10.36 12.95 9.01
N ASN A 652 -10.70 11.68 8.78
CA ASN A 652 -10.52 10.99 7.50
C ASN A 652 -11.09 11.75 6.28
N TRP A 653 -12.20 12.47 6.46
CA TRP A 653 -12.84 13.27 5.41
C TRP A 653 -12.19 14.65 5.17
N LEU A 654 -11.21 15.05 5.99
CA LEU A 654 -10.47 16.32 5.84
C LEU A 654 -8.96 16.13 5.71
N PHE A 655 -8.45 14.92 5.94
CA PHE A 655 -7.02 14.62 5.97
C PHE A 655 -6.62 13.64 4.87
N PRO A 656 -5.47 13.86 4.21
CA PRO A 656 -4.67 15.09 4.25
C PRO A 656 -5.41 16.28 3.61
N VAL A 657 -5.15 17.51 4.10
CA VAL A 657 -5.91 18.72 3.72
C VAL A 657 -5.96 18.99 2.21
N GLU A 658 -4.90 18.62 1.48
CA GLU A 658 -4.81 18.86 0.04
C GLU A 658 -5.61 17.85 -0.78
N LYS A 659 -5.78 16.64 -0.27
CA LYS A 659 -6.46 15.52 -0.92
C LYS A 659 -7.00 14.57 0.15
N PRO A 660 -8.15 14.90 0.77
CA PRO A 660 -8.70 14.09 1.84
C PRO A 660 -9.01 12.67 1.39
N GLU A 661 -8.85 11.72 2.29
CA GLU A 661 -9.17 10.31 2.00
C GLU A 661 -10.67 10.12 1.76
N ASN A 662 -11.51 10.84 2.52
CA ASN A 662 -12.97 10.90 2.45
C ASN A 662 -13.66 9.59 2.05
N SER A 663 -13.27 8.51 2.72
CA SER A 663 -13.64 7.15 2.36
C SER A 663 -13.81 6.24 3.57
N TYR A 664 -14.37 5.05 3.36
CA TYR A 664 -14.60 4.08 4.44
C TYR A 664 -14.53 2.66 3.92
N ARG A 665 -13.81 1.76 4.62
CA ARG A 665 -13.44 0.42 4.12
C ARG A 665 -12.71 0.53 2.77
N ARG A 666 -11.82 1.52 2.69
CA ARG A 666 -10.91 1.83 1.59
C ARG A 666 -9.51 1.99 2.15
N ASN A 667 -8.50 1.47 1.44
CA ASN A 667 -7.10 1.75 1.74
C ASN A 667 -6.56 2.88 0.84
N SER A 668 -5.45 3.51 1.23
CA SER A 668 -4.88 4.67 0.54
C SER A 668 -3.60 4.30 -0.22
N GLN A 669 -3.34 4.99 -1.32
CA GLN A 669 -2.06 4.94 -2.03
C GLN A 669 -0.92 5.67 -1.30
N GLY A 670 -1.23 6.34 -0.19
CA GLY A 670 -0.29 7.17 0.55
C GLY A 670 -0.18 8.59 -0.03
N GLY A 671 0.96 9.25 0.23
CA GLY A 671 1.10 10.69 0.03
C GLY A 671 1.26 11.16 -1.42
N VAL A 672 1.64 10.27 -2.34
CA VAL A 672 1.80 10.59 -3.76
C VAL A 672 1.05 9.52 -4.57
N GLU A 673 0.12 10.00 -5.38
CA GLU A 673 -0.74 9.18 -6.22
C GLU A 673 0.05 8.66 -7.43
N ASN A 674 -0.15 7.40 -7.82
CA ASN A 674 0.57 6.77 -8.94
C ASN A 674 2.10 6.81 -8.81
N CYS A 675 2.58 6.90 -7.57
CA CYS A 675 3.99 6.93 -7.26
C CYS A 675 4.65 5.61 -7.65
N ALA A 676 5.83 5.67 -8.27
CA ALA A 676 6.52 4.49 -8.81
C ALA A 676 8.01 4.47 -8.43
N PRO A 677 8.64 3.28 -8.44
CA PRO A 677 10.09 3.16 -8.33
C PRO A 677 10.81 3.59 -9.62
N ASP A 678 12.12 3.82 -9.47
CA ASP A 678 13.09 4.04 -10.57
C ASP A 678 14.44 3.47 -10.14
N LEU A 679 14.68 2.20 -10.42
CA LEU A 679 15.81 1.41 -9.99
C LEU A 679 16.99 1.54 -10.95
N VAL A 680 17.98 2.31 -10.52
CA VAL A 680 19.18 2.56 -11.32
C VAL A 680 20.41 1.85 -10.77
N ALA A 681 21.18 1.26 -11.68
CA ALA A 681 22.41 0.56 -11.34
C ALA A 681 23.58 1.53 -11.30
N GLN A 682 24.30 1.53 -10.18
CA GLN A 682 25.41 2.44 -9.92
C GLN A 682 26.62 1.71 -9.34
N ASP A 683 27.79 2.34 -9.39
CA ASP A 683 29.02 1.88 -8.74
C ASP A 683 29.41 0.41 -9.08
N LEU A 684 29.26 -0.03 -10.34
CA LEU A 684 29.66 -1.38 -10.77
C LEU A 684 31.17 -1.57 -10.64
N GLU A 685 31.60 -2.57 -9.87
CA GLU A 685 33.01 -2.84 -9.61
C GLU A 685 33.32 -4.33 -9.36
N ALA A 686 34.59 -4.71 -9.52
CA ALA A 686 35.08 -6.01 -9.08
C ALA A 686 35.65 -5.92 -7.65
N VAL A 687 35.29 -6.88 -6.80
CA VAL A 687 35.68 -6.90 -5.39
C VAL A 687 36.75 -7.98 -5.15
N GLY A 688 37.91 -7.56 -4.67
CA GLY A 688 38.99 -8.48 -4.29
C GLY A 688 39.72 -9.13 -5.48
N PRO A 689 40.35 -10.31 -5.30
CA PRO A 689 41.12 -10.96 -6.35
C PRO A 689 40.21 -11.66 -7.38
N CYS A 690 40.41 -11.38 -8.66
CA CYS A 690 39.58 -11.92 -9.75
C CYS A 690 39.93 -13.35 -10.22
N GLN A 691 40.71 -14.07 -9.42
CA GLN A 691 41.10 -15.46 -9.65
C GLN A 691 41.28 -16.18 -8.30
N PRO A 692 40.83 -17.44 -8.18
CA PRO A 692 40.17 -18.26 -9.21
C PRO A 692 38.70 -17.86 -9.49
N ASP A 693 38.13 -17.02 -8.63
CA ASP A 693 36.73 -16.58 -8.69
C ASP A 693 36.68 -15.07 -8.99
N LEU A 694 35.63 -14.63 -9.69
CA LEU A 694 35.29 -13.24 -9.93
C LEU A 694 34.14 -12.87 -8.97
N THR A 695 34.35 -11.87 -8.13
CA THR A 695 33.28 -11.22 -7.37
C THR A 695 33.02 -9.85 -7.98
N VAL A 696 31.78 -9.60 -8.40
CA VAL A 696 31.32 -8.31 -8.91
C VAL A 696 30.25 -7.77 -7.98
N ARG A 697 30.24 -6.45 -7.82
CA ARG A 697 29.31 -5.72 -6.96
C ARG A 697 28.69 -4.59 -7.75
N VAL A 698 27.40 -4.37 -7.54
CA VAL A 698 26.68 -3.19 -8.04
C VAL A 698 25.83 -2.61 -6.92
N ARG A 699 25.61 -1.29 -6.96
CA ARG A 699 24.66 -0.61 -6.10
C ARG A 699 23.35 -0.44 -6.85
N VAL A 700 22.27 -0.91 -6.25
CA VAL A 700 20.89 -0.70 -6.67
C VAL A 700 20.39 0.54 -5.95
N CYS A 701 20.00 1.57 -6.68
CA CYS A 701 19.47 2.81 -6.09
C CYS A 701 18.06 3.06 -6.60
N ASN A 702 17.15 3.41 -5.71
CA ASN A 702 15.80 3.80 -6.08
C ASN A 702 15.72 5.33 -6.16
N GLN A 703 15.64 5.87 -7.37
CA GLN A 703 15.44 7.28 -7.66
C GLN A 703 13.96 7.64 -7.82
N GLY A 704 13.08 6.66 -7.67
CA GLY A 704 11.64 6.87 -7.75
C GLY A 704 11.08 7.44 -6.47
N CYS A 705 9.77 7.66 -6.45
CA CYS A 705 9.09 8.14 -5.26
C CYS A 705 8.48 7.01 -4.42
N LEU A 706 8.36 5.80 -4.98
CA LEU A 706 7.84 4.62 -4.28
C LEU A 706 8.98 3.67 -3.93
N GLY A 707 8.97 3.12 -2.72
CA GLY A 707 9.89 2.05 -2.34
C GLY A 707 9.62 0.75 -3.11
N VAL A 708 10.57 -0.17 -3.05
CA VAL A 708 10.37 -1.56 -3.48
C VAL A 708 10.69 -2.50 -2.32
N GLY A 709 10.02 -3.63 -2.28
CA GLY A 709 10.28 -4.68 -1.30
C GLY A 709 11.65 -5.35 -1.48
N PRO A 710 12.04 -6.24 -0.56
CA PRO A 710 13.18 -7.13 -0.75
C PRO A 710 12.94 -8.08 -1.93
N GLY A 711 14.01 -8.64 -2.49
CA GLY A 711 13.90 -9.66 -3.53
C GLY A 711 13.93 -9.15 -4.97
N VAL A 712 14.38 -7.91 -5.20
CA VAL A 712 14.59 -7.40 -6.57
C VAL A 712 15.72 -8.20 -7.24
N GLU A 713 15.45 -8.72 -8.44
CA GLU A 713 16.43 -9.49 -9.21
C GLU A 713 17.47 -8.59 -9.90
N VAL A 714 18.75 -8.93 -9.76
CA VAL A 714 19.86 -8.24 -10.42
C VAL A 714 20.66 -9.24 -11.23
N ALA A 715 20.61 -9.12 -12.56
CA ALA A 715 21.33 -9.96 -13.49
C ALA A 715 22.71 -9.39 -13.83
N PHE A 716 23.75 -10.21 -13.70
CA PHE A 716 25.12 -9.87 -14.12
C PHE A 716 25.50 -10.61 -15.39
N PHE A 717 26.11 -9.91 -16.34
CA PHE A 717 26.54 -10.45 -17.62
C PHE A 717 28.02 -10.21 -17.86
N GLU A 718 28.62 -11.06 -18.68
CA GLU A 718 29.93 -10.82 -19.31
C GLU A 718 29.80 -11.00 -20.82
N ASP A 719 30.38 -10.09 -21.62
CA ASP A 719 30.17 -10.01 -23.07
C ASP A 719 30.38 -11.34 -23.83
N GLN A 720 31.29 -12.20 -23.37
CA GLN A 720 31.65 -13.46 -24.03
C GLN A 720 30.95 -14.67 -23.40
N ALA A 721 30.73 -14.65 -22.08
CA ALA A 721 30.12 -15.74 -21.33
C ALA A 721 28.59 -15.66 -21.29
N GLY A 722 28.00 -14.49 -21.50
CA GLY A 722 26.58 -14.22 -21.30
C GLY A 722 26.25 -14.02 -19.82
N LEU A 723 25.07 -14.47 -19.40
CA LEU A 723 24.61 -14.41 -18.01
C LEU A 723 25.60 -15.15 -17.08
N LEU A 724 26.17 -14.41 -16.13
CA LEU A 724 27.00 -14.96 -15.05
C LEU A 724 26.12 -15.54 -13.94
N GLY A 725 25.03 -14.85 -13.61
CA GLY A 725 24.04 -15.24 -12.61
C GLY A 725 23.16 -14.06 -12.19
N THR A 726 22.14 -14.36 -11.39
CA THR A 726 21.26 -13.38 -10.74
C THR A 726 21.48 -13.39 -9.24
N VAL A 727 21.24 -12.24 -8.60
CA VAL A 727 21.26 -12.05 -7.14
C VAL A 727 20.01 -11.27 -6.76
N LEU A 728 19.45 -11.56 -5.59
CA LEU A 728 18.31 -10.83 -5.04
C LEU A 728 18.80 -9.76 -4.07
N THR A 729 18.12 -8.62 -4.00
CA THR A 729 18.28 -7.69 -2.87
C THR A 729 17.79 -8.37 -1.58
N ASP A 730 18.47 -8.09 -0.47
CA ASP A 730 18.15 -8.65 0.84
C ASP A 730 17.10 -7.82 1.58
N GLY A 731 17.09 -6.49 1.38
CA GLY A 731 16.20 -5.54 2.05
C GLY A 731 15.28 -4.79 1.08
N ALA A 732 14.27 -4.14 1.65
CA ALA A 732 13.50 -3.14 0.91
C ALA A 732 14.41 -1.96 0.53
N ILE A 733 14.12 -1.34 -0.60
CA ILE A 733 14.82 -0.14 -1.07
C ILE A 733 13.80 1.01 -1.10
N PRO A 734 13.65 1.76 0.02
CA PRO A 734 12.81 2.94 0.06
C PRO A 734 13.16 3.94 -1.03
N ALA A 735 12.22 4.83 -1.35
CA ALA A 735 12.46 5.97 -2.23
C ALA A 735 13.73 6.73 -1.81
N GLY A 736 14.62 6.97 -2.77
CA GLY A 736 15.90 7.64 -2.57
C GLY A 736 17.03 6.79 -1.99
N ALA A 737 16.73 5.61 -1.47
CA ALA A 737 17.69 4.72 -0.82
C ALA A 737 18.44 3.84 -1.83
N CYS A 738 19.49 3.18 -1.36
CA CYS A 738 20.26 2.23 -2.16
C CYS A 738 20.66 1.00 -1.34
N GLU A 739 20.89 -0.12 -2.02
CA GLU A 739 21.46 -1.35 -1.48
C GLU A 739 22.59 -1.86 -2.39
N LYS A 740 23.61 -2.52 -1.83
CA LYS A 740 24.64 -3.20 -2.62
C LYS A 740 24.38 -4.71 -2.70
N VAL A 741 24.45 -5.25 -3.91
CA VAL A 741 24.41 -6.71 -4.16
C VAL A 741 25.73 -7.21 -4.74
N GLU A 742 26.12 -8.42 -4.36
CA GLU A 742 27.37 -9.04 -4.81
C GLU A 742 27.14 -10.42 -5.43
N LEU A 743 27.68 -10.65 -6.63
CA LEU A 743 27.72 -11.97 -7.28
C LEU A 743 29.15 -12.50 -7.26
N THR A 744 29.33 -13.72 -6.76
CA THR A 744 30.61 -14.46 -6.86
C THR A 744 30.47 -15.68 -7.76
N VAL A 745 31.24 -15.71 -8.85
CA VAL A 745 31.26 -16.81 -9.83
C VAL A 745 32.68 -17.28 -10.11
N PRO A 746 32.90 -18.53 -10.58
CA PRO A 746 34.19 -18.92 -11.14
C PRO A 746 34.56 -17.96 -12.28
N ALA A 747 35.84 -17.56 -12.37
CA ALA A 747 36.26 -16.60 -13.39
C ALA A 747 35.86 -17.07 -14.81
N PRO A 748 35.11 -16.25 -15.58
CA PRO A 748 34.40 -16.71 -16.78
C PRO A 748 35.32 -17.00 -17.97
N GLY A 749 36.57 -16.56 -17.91
CA GLY A 749 37.53 -16.78 -18.99
C GLY A 749 38.91 -16.20 -18.71
N VAL A 750 39.50 -15.67 -19.78
CA VAL A 750 40.76 -14.91 -19.70
C VAL A 750 40.38 -13.45 -19.52
N ASN A 751 40.98 -12.83 -18.52
CA ASN A 751 40.74 -11.45 -18.18
C ASN A 751 41.43 -10.47 -19.17
N PRO A 752 41.02 -9.18 -19.27
CA PRO A 752 39.91 -8.50 -18.57
C PRO A 752 38.53 -9.11 -18.85
N PHE A 753 37.59 -8.89 -17.93
CA PHE A 753 36.19 -9.27 -18.08
C PHE A 753 35.36 -8.02 -18.37
N SER A 754 34.57 -8.03 -19.45
CA SER A 754 33.68 -6.91 -19.80
C SER A 754 32.32 -7.21 -19.18
N VAL A 755 32.04 -6.60 -18.01
CA VAL A 755 30.88 -6.94 -17.16
C VAL A 755 29.82 -5.85 -17.23
N SER A 756 28.55 -6.24 -17.27
CA SER A 756 27.40 -5.36 -17.08
C SER A 756 26.47 -5.92 -16.02
N ALA A 757 25.62 -5.07 -15.46
CA ALA A 757 24.53 -5.46 -14.56
C ALA A 757 23.23 -4.80 -15.00
N VAL A 758 22.11 -5.49 -14.82
CA VAL A 758 20.75 -5.00 -15.07
C VAL A 758 19.93 -5.32 -13.83
N ILE A 759 19.29 -4.29 -13.26
CA ILE A 759 18.35 -4.43 -12.15
C ILE A 759 16.97 -4.74 -12.72
N ASP A 760 16.15 -5.43 -11.93
CA ASP A 760 14.85 -5.92 -12.32
C ASP A 760 14.95 -6.75 -13.60
N ASP A 761 15.83 -7.75 -13.58
CA ASP A 761 16.05 -8.67 -14.69
C ASP A 761 16.30 -10.09 -14.15
N ASP A 762 15.43 -11.02 -14.53
CA ASP A 762 15.49 -12.45 -14.17
C ASP A 762 16.64 -13.22 -14.86
N GLY A 763 17.47 -12.51 -15.63
CA GLY A 763 18.53 -13.03 -16.49
C GLY A 763 18.06 -13.41 -17.90
N MET A 764 16.77 -13.26 -18.18
CA MET A 764 16.13 -13.49 -19.48
C MET A 764 15.68 -12.17 -20.15
N GLY A 765 15.91 -11.02 -19.52
CA GLY A 765 15.54 -9.70 -20.02
C GLY A 765 14.08 -9.34 -19.76
N GLU A 766 13.46 -9.94 -18.75
CA GLU A 766 12.12 -9.61 -18.29
C GLU A 766 12.23 -9.03 -16.86
N GLY A 767 11.62 -7.86 -16.64
CA GLY A 767 11.45 -7.24 -15.34
C GLY A 767 10.13 -7.60 -14.68
N ALA A 768 10.06 -7.41 -13.37
CA ALA A 768 8.90 -7.71 -12.54
C ALA A 768 8.19 -6.45 -12.03
N LEU A 769 8.84 -5.28 -12.08
CA LEU A 769 8.36 -4.05 -11.46
C LEU A 769 8.03 -3.00 -12.53
N ASN A 770 6.90 -2.32 -12.39
CA ASN A 770 6.60 -1.17 -13.22
C ASN A 770 7.30 0.08 -12.67
N GLU A 771 8.27 0.58 -13.42
CA GLU A 771 9.02 1.77 -13.06
C GLU A 771 8.55 3.00 -13.85
N CYS A 772 8.82 4.21 -13.35
CA CYS A 772 8.53 5.41 -14.15
C CYS A 772 9.51 5.57 -15.32
N ILE A 773 10.69 4.94 -15.26
CA ILE A 773 11.72 4.92 -16.30
C ILE A 773 12.29 3.50 -16.45
N GLU A 774 11.54 2.61 -17.09
CA GLU A 774 11.91 1.20 -17.32
C GLU A 774 13.25 0.95 -18.05
N ASP A 775 13.78 1.94 -18.79
CA ASP A 775 14.91 1.76 -19.70
C ASP A 775 16.27 2.21 -19.14
N ASN A 776 16.38 2.46 -17.83
CA ASN A 776 17.60 2.96 -17.19
C ASN A 776 18.23 1.99 -16.14
N ASN A 777 17.72 0.77 -16.01
CA ASN A 777 18.14 -0.23 -15.02
C ASN A 777 19.55 -0.81 -15.24
N GLY A 778 20.13 -0.59 -16.43
CA GLY A 778 21.39 -1.18 -16.86
C GLY A 778 22.61 -0.29 -16.61
N ILE A 779 23.72 -0.90 -16.19
CA ILE A 779 25.05 -0.27 -16.15
C ILE A 779 26.10 -1.11 -16.89
N GLY A 780 27.02 -0.43 -17.56
CA GLY A 780 28.11 -1.05 -18.31
C GLY A 780 27.78 -1.25 -19.81
N PRO A 781 28.54 -2.11 -20.51
CA PRO A 781 29.62 -2.93 -19.99
C PRO A 781 30.84 -2.12 -19.54
N GLN A 782 31.55 -2.61 -18.52
CA GLN A 782 32.79 -2.05 -17.98
C GLN A 782 33.84 -3.15 -17.89
N ASP A 783 35.05 -2.85 -18.38
CA ASP A 783 36.18 -3.76 -18.21
C ASP A 783 36.64 -3.79 -16.75
N VAL A 784 36.62 -4.98 -16.16
CA VAL A 784 37.14 -5.26 -14.83
C VAL A 784 38.27 -6.29 -14.88
N CYS A 785 39.07 -6.32 -13.81
CA CYS A 785 40.12 -7.32 -13.63
C CYS A 785 41.15 -7.45 -14.78
N PRO A 786 41.82 -6.39 -15.26
CA PRO A 786 42.71 -6.46 -16.44
C PRO A 786 43.82 -7.52 -16.36
N SER A 787 44.30 -7.96 -17.53
CA SER A 787 45.30 -9.03 -17.64
C SER A 787 46.64 -8.61 -17.04
N ILE A 788 47.07 -9.30 -15.98
CA ILE A 788 48.42 -9.15 -15.44
C ILE A 788 49.37 -9.90 -16.38
N GLY A 789 50.17 -9.15 -17.16
CA GLY A 789 51.17 -9.70 -18.07
C GLY A 789 52.20 -10.65 -17.44
#